data_AF-A0A2S0QBI0-F1
#
_entry.id   AF-A0A2S0QBI0-F1
#
_cell.length_a   1.000
_cell.length_b   1.000
_cell.length_c   1.000
_cell.angle_alpha   90.00
_cell.angle_beta   90.00
_cell.angle_gamma   90.00
#
_symmetry.space_group_name_H-M   'P 1'
#
loop_
_entity.id
_entity.type
_entity.pdbx_description
1 polymer ?
#
loop_
_entity_poly.entity_id
_entity_poly.type
_entity_poly.pdbx_seq_one_letter_code
_entity_poly.pdbx_strand_id
1 'polypeptide(L)'
;MQTLQLTAHTNPIQQCTVTQLPFTIGSDPNNDLVVSDKDVDSYHAAILLGKNQYWLFDVGSSSGTRIGSTQLRHQQSQALSDGNLIQVGSIIIEIKITNPPTAKAHIFTPVAKTQLFNKKPENPILQNLRLDAINLYKSTSLFFGTTLINKISVSFLPQEFIVIAGVSGGGKSTLMDALNGQRRANSGKVMVNGVNLYRHFSAFKHSIGYVPQDDIVHPELTVREALHYAAQLRLPHATPEIRQQRIQAVLEQLHLTPRKHVPIKQLSGGQRKRVSIGVELITKPSLFFLDEATSGLDPGTELQIMELLRDLAHNGSTIVLITHATKNVAITDFVVFLAKGGRLAYFGPPKMAFDYFKVPDFDAIYNKVERQLSPEKWEERFKESVFHRKFISDRQESIPQTKVTPVAPRINYWQQWWVLCRRNLTILFKNKMSLSLMLTGAPILGGFNFLLWKSDLFDTKTGNPGQSITMLFVTVIMAVMAGALATMPEIAKETAIYRRERSAGLGVLPYLASKFHLSFLLALYQSAVLLGCMVSAVTVPESALPGMYVTLFLASFGSMVLGLLVSAIAPNQSVAPLLTILVLVPQVIFGGGILPVSEFKDSGKFLNQLMLTKYPFESLVTLSGLGEDVAKDPCWQKPERERRRLSVQESNACDCYGNNVFKQCQFPGLGTVDRSSFLSSDVFKARQLISHVHQTYGDIFSINVMLSLMQMTFLIGAIAILLFVFQSAKG
;
A
#
# COMPACT_ATOMS: atom_id res chain seq x y z
N MET A 1 -57.28 14.61 5.80
CA MET A 1 -56.10 14.34 4.94
C MET A 1 -55.04 15.39 5.28
N GLN A 2 -53.85 14.96 5.68
CA GLN A 2 -52.72 15.83 6.00
C GLN A 2 -52.13 16.32 4.68
N THR A 3 -51.99 17.62 4.46
CA THR A 3 -51.47 18.15 3.18
C THR A 3 -50.41 19.23 3.44
N LEU A 4 -49.18 18.88 3.11
CA LEU A 4 -48.07 19.81 2.91
C LEU A 4 -48.07 20.18 1.43
N GLN A 5 -48.25 21.46 1.12
CA GLN A 5 -48.19 21.98 -0.24
C GLN A 5 -46.94 22.83 -0.44
N LEU A 6 -46.30 22.64 -1.58
CA LEU A 6 -45.11 23.36 -2.03
C LEU A 6 -45.46 24.14 -3.28
N THR A 7 -45.22 25.45 -3.28
CA THR A 7 -45.33 26.30 -4.47
C THR A 7 -43.94 26.77 -4.84
N ALA A 8 -43.36 26.21 -5.90
CA ALA A 8 -42.09 26.64 -6.44
C ALA A 8 -42.30 27.75 -7.47
N HIS A 9 -41.69 28.90 -7.23
CA HIS A 9 -41.75 30.07 -8.12
C HIS A 9 -40.79 29.89 -9.31
N THR A 10 -41.06 28.87 -10.13
CA THR A 10 -40.44 28.65 -11.44
C THR A 10 -41.26 29.31 -12.56
N ASN A 11 -40.77 29.29 -13.79
CA ASN A 11 -41.54 29.71 -14.96
C ASN A 11 -41.77 28.50 -15.90
N PRO A 12 -42.97 27.87 -15.92
CA PRO A 12 -44.19 28.21 -15.17
C PRO A 12 -44.12 27.84 -13.68
N ILE A 13 -44.98 28.44 -12.86
CA ILE A 13 -45.07 28.16 -11.41
C ILE A 13 -45.52 26.70 -11.22
N GLN A 14 -44.80 25.97 -10.37
CA GLN A 14 -45.12 24.58 -10.06
C GLN A 14 -45.73 24.46 -8.67
N GLN A 15 -46.89 23.80 -8.56
CA GLN A 15 -47.51 23.46 -7.28
C GLN A 15 -47.49 21.95 -7.10
N CYS A 16 -46.95 21.49 -5.97
CA CYS A 16 -46.86 20.07 -5.65
C CYS A 16 -47.43 19.80 -4.26
N THR A 17 -48.21 18.73 -4.13
CA THR A 17 -48.68 18.24 -2.83
C THR A 17 -47.79 17.08 -2.41
N VAL A 18 -47.22 17.16 -1.20
CA VAL A 18 -46.36 16.11 -0.67
C VAL A 18 -47.22 14.92 -0.25
N THR A 19 -47.18 13.86 -1.07
CA THR A 19 -47.96 12.62 -0.89
C THR A 19 -47.16 11.50 -0.24
N GLN A 20 -45.82 11.55 -0.34
CA GLN A 20 -44.89 10.56 0.20
C GLN A 20 -43.67 11.24 0.83
N LEU A 21 -43.08 10.59 1.84
CA LEU A 21 -41.86 11.04 2.52
C LEU A 21 -40.86 9.87 2.57
N PRO A 22 -39.54 10.08 2.38
CA PRO A 22 -38.89 11.37 2.15
C PRO A 22 -39.26 11.99 0.80
N PHE A 23 -39.50 13.30 0.78
CA PHE A 23 -39.84 14.05 -0.44
C PHE A 23 -38.60 14.78 -0.93
N THR A 24 -38.10 14.47 -2.13
CA THR A 24 -36.82 15.00 -2.63
C THR A 24 -36.99 16.14 -3.63
N ILE A 25 -36.04 17.07 -3.60
CA ILE A 25 -36.01 18.29 -4.42
C ILE A 25 -34.66 18.34 -5.12
N GLY A 26 -34.66 18.54 -6.44
CA GLY A 26 -33.43 18.67 -7.23
C GLY A 26 -33.71 18.79 -8.73
N SER A 27 -32.65 18.89 -9.52
CA SER A 27 -32.76 19.01 -10.98
C SER A 27 -32.87 17.66 -11.70
N ASP A 28 -32.63 16.53 -11.01
CA ASP A 28 -32.80 15.19 -11.59
C ASP A 28 -34.29 14.82 -11.73
N PRO A 29 -34.73 14.21 -12.85
CA PRO A 29 -36.11 13.79 -13.07
C PRO A 29 -36.66 12.80 -12.04
N ASN A 30 -35.79 12.11 -11.30
CA ASN A 30 -36.20 11.15 -10.27
C ASN A 30 -36.54 11.82 -8.91
N ASN A 31 -36.51 13.15 -8.82
CA ASN A 31 -37.00 13.88 -7.64
C ASN A 31 -38.51 14.03 -7.64
N ASP A 32 -39.10 14.11 -6.44
CA ASP A 32 -40.53 14.37 -6.28
C ASP A 32 -40.91 15.80 -6.71
N LEU A 33 -40.00 16.77 -6.50
CA LEU A 33 -40.09 18.12 -7.08
C LEU A 33 -38.86 18.39 -7.94
N VAL A 34 -39.07 18.41 -9.25
CA VAL A 34 -38.02 18.63 -10.25
C VAL A 34 -37.92 20.12 -10.57
N VAL A 35 -36.79 20.73 -10.20
CA VAL A 35 -36.54 22.15 -10.39
C VAL A 35 -35.34 22.32 -11.33
N SER A 36 -35.59 22.87 -12.51
CA SER A 36 -34.56 23.14 -13.52
C SER A 36 -33.98 24.53 -13.33
N ASP A 37 -32.89 24.63 -12.57
CA ASP A 37 -32.13 25.86 -12.38
C ASP A 37 -30.62 25.56 -12.31
N LYS A 38 -29.79 26.50 -12.76
CA LYS A 38 -28.34 26.30 -12.88
C LYS A 38 -27.66 26.10 -11.52
N ASP A 39 -28.23 26.68 -10.47
CA ASP A 39 -27.67 26.62 -9.11
C ASP A 39 -28.31 25.50 -8.27
N VAL A 40 -29.06 24.58 -8.91
CA VAL A 40 -29.76 23.47 -8.25
C VAL A 40 -29.14 22.12 -8.66
N ASP A 41 -28.44 21.49 -7.71
CA ASP A 41 -27.89 20.14 -7.86
C ASP A 41 -28.93 19.05 -8.20
N SER A 42 -28.47 17.94 -8.79
CA SER A 42 -29.30 16.79 -9.17
C SER A 42 -30.17 16.26 -8.02
N TYR A 43 -29.62 16.21 -6.81
CA TYR A 43 -30.36 16.01 -5.56
C TYR A 43 -29.89 17.09 -4.59
N HIS A 44 -30.74 18.06 -4.27
CA HIS A 44 -30.35 19.27 -3.56
C HIS A 44 -30.82 19.27 -2.11
N ALA A 45 -32.11 19.00 -1.88
CA ALA A 45 -32.70 18.96 -0.55
C ALA A 45 -33.74 17.85 -0.43
N ALA A 46 -34.08 17.48 0.80
CA ALA A 46 -35.17 16.54 1.08
C ALA A 46 -36.00 17.01 2.28
N ILE A 47 -37.31 16.82 2.21
CA ILE A 47 -38.24 17.04 3.31
C ILE A 47 -38.54 15.68 3.96
N LEU A 48 -38.42 15.67 5.28
CA LEU A 48 -38.57 14.50 6.13
C LEU A 48 -39.68 14.75 7.17
N LEU A 49 -40.29 13.68 7.68
CA LEU A 49 -41.20 13.76 8.83
C LEU A 49 -40.45 13.45 10.12
N GLY A 50 -40.48 14.38 11.07
CA GLY A 50 -40.01 14.19 12.45
C GLY A 50 -41.17 13.97 13.41
N LYS A 51 -40.89 13.96 14.73
CA LYS A 51 -41.91 13.85 15.78
C LYS A 51 -42.83 15.09 15.75
N ASN A 52 -43.96 14.98 15.04
CA ASN A 52 -45.00 16.00 14.86
C ASN A 52 -44.60 17.26 14.06
N GLN A 53 -43.52 17.21 13.27
CA GLN A 53 -43.15 18.34 12.42
C GLN A 53 -42.40 17.89 11.16
N TYR A 54 -42.52 18.65 10.07
CA TYR A 54 -41.69 18.47 8.87
C TYR A 54 -40.31 19.07 9.08
N TRP A 55 -39.28 18.43 8.54
CA TRP A 55 -37.89 18.89 8.61
C TRP A 55 -37.31 18.98 7.21
N LEU A 56 -36.65 20.09 6.90
CA LEU A 56 -35.86 20.24 5.69
C LEU A 56 -34.42 19.80 5.96
N PHE A 57 -33.87 19.01 5.06
CA PHE A 57 -32.52 18.49 5.12
C PHE A 57 -31.79 18.80 3.81
N ASP A 58 -30.64 19.48 3.93
CA ASP A 58 -29.73 19.66 2.81
C ASP A 58 -28.92 18.37 2.60
N VAL A 59 -29.02 17.75 1.41
CA VAL A 59 -28.36 16.46 1.10
C VAL A 59 -26.88 16.62 0.68
N GLY A 60 -26.27 17.77 0.97
CA GLY A 60 -24.91 18.12 0.60
C GLY A 60 -24.84 18.86 -0.74
N SER A 61 -25.76 19.80 -0.96
CA SER A 61 -25.84 20.62 -2.17
C SER A 61 -24.67 21.60 -2.28
N SER A 62 -24.26 21.96 -3.50
CA SER A 62 -23.10 22.82 -3.78
C SER A 62 -23.36 24.30 -3.44
N SER A 63 -24.57 24.79 -3.68
CA SER A 63 -25.01 26.17 -3.42
C SER A 63 -25.64 26.36 -2.04
N GLY A 64 -26.02 25.27 -1.37
CA GLY A 64 -26.63 25.26 -0.04
C GLY A 64 -28.13 25.59 -0.06
N THR A 65 -28.85 25.04 0.91
CA THR A 65 -30.28 25.30 1.12
C THR A 65 -30.50 26.35 2.19
N ARG A 66 -31.43 27.30 1.99
CA ARG A 66 -31.81 28.32 2.99
C ARG A 66 -33.28 28.22 3.37
N ILE A 67 -33.59 28.61 4.61
CA ILE A 67 -34.95 28.82 5.10
C ILE A 67 -35.04 30.26 5.61
N GLY A 68 -35.83 31.10 4.94
CA GLY A 68 -35.85 32.54 5.18
C GLY A 68 -34.45 33.14 5.05
N SER A 69 -33.96 33.83 6.09
CA SER A 69 -32.61 34.41 6.13
C SER A 69 -31.50 33.44 6.59
N THR A 70 -31.84 32.21 6.99
CA THR A 70 -30.90 31.26 7.61
C THR A 70 -30.41 30.22 6.61
N GLN A 71 -29.10 30.08 6.44
CA GLN A 71 -28.50 29.03 5.60
C GLN A 71 -28.21 27.77 6.42
N LEU A 72 -28.67 26.62 5.93
CA LEU A 72 -28.40 25.32 6.55
C LEU A 72 -26.93 24.93 6.33
N ARG A 73 -26.25 24.44 7.37
CA ARG A 73 -24.93 23.81 7.21
C ARG A 73 -25.11 22.40 6.66
N HIS A 74 -24.13 21.91 5.89
CA HIS A 74 -24.19 20.56 5.31
C HIS A 74 -24.57 19.50 6.34
N GLN A 75 -25.56 18.66 6.01
CA GLN A 75 -26.09 17.58 6.84
C GLN A 75 -26.80 18.03 8.14
N GLN A 76 -27.10 19.31 8.30
CA GLN A 76 -28.04 19.78 9.33
C GLN A 76 -29.47 19.78 8.78
N SER A 77 -30.43 19.46 9.65
CA SER A 77 -31.85 19.58 9.37
C SER A 77 -32.45 20.71 10.20
N GLN A 78 -33.41 21.44 9.64
CA GLN A 78 -34.18 22.45 10.35
C GLN A 78 -35.67 22.18 10.21
N ALA A 79 -36.42 22.46 11.26
CA ALA A 79 -37.86 22.25 11.30
C ALA A 79 -38.59 23.30 10.45
N LEU A 80 -39.58 22.84 9.68
CA LEU A 80 -40.41 23.67 8.81
C LEU A 80 -41.66 24.13 9.55
N SER A 81 -42.00 25.40 9.36
CA SER A 81 -43.24 26.02 9.84
C SER A 81 -44.09 26.49 8.66
N ASP A 82 -45.39 26.70 8.89
CA ASP A 82 -46.29 27.26 7.87
C ASP A 82 -45.80 28.64 7.40
N GLY A 83 -45.87 28.91 6.10
CA GLY A 83 -45.39 30.14 5.48
C GLY A 83 -43.87 30.26 5.37
N ASN A 84 -43.10 29.21 5.66
CA ASN A 84 -41.65 29.23 5.43
C ASN A 84 -41.32 29.28 3.93
N LEU A 85 -40.38 30.16 3.58
CA LEU A 85 -39.78 30.24 2.25
C LEU A 85 -38.47 29.47 2.24
N ILE A 86 -38.39 28.41 1.43
CA ILE A 86 -37.15 27.68 1.18
C ILE A 86 -36.50 28.28 -0.07
N GLN A 87 -35.21 28.57 0.01
CA GLN A 87 -34.41 28.89 -1.16
C GLN A 87 -33.51 27.70 -1.52
N VAL A 88 -33.63 27.23 -2.76
CA VAL A 88 -32.84 26.14 -3.38
C VAL A 88 -32.21 26.73 -4.64
N GLY A 89 -30.92 27.04 -4.61
CA GLY A 89 -30.28 27.81 -5.68
C GLY A 89 -30.91 29.19 -5.87
N SER A 90 -31.34 29.51 -7.08
CA SER A 90 -32.06 30.77 -7.39
C SER A 90 -33.57 30.69 -7.11
N ILE A 91 -34.11 29.49 -6.86
CA ILE A 91 -35.54 29.24 -6.78
C ILE A 91 -36.06 29.34 -5.35
N ILE A 92 -37.17 30.06 -5.19
CA ILE A 92 -37.89 30.20 -3.92
C ILE A 92 -39.10 29.25 -3.95
N ILE A 93 -39.25 28.46 -2.90
CA ILE A 93 -40.34 27.50 -2.69
C ILE A 93 -41.09 27.90 -1.42
N GLU A 94 -42.36 28.27 -1.58
CA GLU A 94 -43.25 28.59 -0.47
C GLU A 94 -43.89 27.31 0.09
N ILE A 95 -43.88 27.20 1.41
CA ILE A 95 -44.50 26.08 2.13
C ILE A 95 -45.82 26.50 2.73
N LYS A 96 -46.86 25.72 2.46
CA LYS A 96 -48.16 25.82 3.13
C LYS A 96 -48.51 24.52 3.85
N ILE A 97 -48.71 24.60 5.16
CA ILE A 97 -49.06 23.48 6.05
C ILE A 97 -50.47 23.71 6.58
N THR A 98 -51.46 23.03 6.00
CA THR A 98 -52.87 23.22 6.39
C THR A 98 -53.30 22.39 7.60
N ASN A 99 -52.54 21.37 7.99
CA ASN A 99 -52.73 20.59 9.23
C ASN A 99 -51.38 20.00 9.71
N PRO A 100 -50.84 20.41 10.89
CA PRO A 100 -49.60 19.85 11.42
C PRO A 100 -49.75 18.37 11.80
N PRO A 101 -48.68 17.55 11.71
CA PRO A 101 -48.80 16.11 11.91
C PRO A 101 -49.10 15.76 13.37
N THR A 102 -50.25 15.12 13.62
CA THR A 102 -50.61 14.56 14.94
C THR A 102 -49.98 13.17 15.15
N ALA A 103 -49.39 12.97 16.33
CA ALA A 103 -48.57 11.83 16.74
C ALA A 103 -49.14 10.45 16.38
N LYS A 104 -48.65 9.87 15.28
CA LYS A 104 -48.58 8.41 15.02
C LYS A 104 -47.76 8.04 13.76
N ALA A 105 -46.89 8.92 13.27
CA ALA A 105 -46.04 8.62 12.13
C ALA A 105 -44.64 8.15 12.56
N HIS A 106 -44.16 7.10 11.89
CA HIS A 106 -42.97 6.33 12.22
C HIS A 106 -41.74 7.18 12.55
N ILE A 107 -41.09 6.77 13.63
CA ILE A 107 -39.85 7.33 14.17
C ILE A 107 -38.77 7.37 13.07
N PHE A 108 -38.09 8.51 12.98
CA PHE A 108 -36.84 8.75 12.27
C PHE A 108 -35.86 7.58 12.50
N THR A 109 -35.77 6.65 11.55
CA THR A 109 -34.76 5.57 11.58
C THR A 109 -33.58 5.95 10.69
N PRO A 110 -32.35 5.54 11.05
CA PRO A 110 -31.16 5.69 10.19
C PRO A 110 -31.37 5.17 8.76
N VAL A 111 -32.31 4.24 8.58
CA VAL A 111 -32.69 3.60 7.31
C VAL A 111 -33.15 4.59 6.24
N ALA A 112 -33.87 5.66 6.60
CA ALA A 112 -34.35 6.66 5.64
C ALA A 112 -33.22 7.52 5.07
N LYS A 113 -32.21 7.87 5.90
CA LYS A 113 -30.95 8.46 5.42
C LYS A 113 -30.24 7.51 4.46
N THR A 114 -30.19 6.21 4.78
CA THR A 114 -29.57 5.21 3.91
C THR A 114 -30.27 5.08 2.55
N GLN A 115 -31.60 5.19 2.50
CA GLN A 115 -32.35 5.17 1.23
C GLN A 115 -32.13 6.45 0.39
N LEU A 116 -32.01 7.62 1.02
CA LEU A 116 -31.63 8.89 0.37
C LEU A 116 -30.20 8.86 -0.20
N PHE A 117 -29.23 8.31 0.54
CA PHE A 117 -27.86 8.14 0.04
C PHE A 117 -27.73 7.05 -1.02
N ASN A 118 -28.56 6.01 -0.98
CA ASN A 118 -28.63 4.98 -2.04
C ASN A 118 -29.34 5.48 -3.31
N LYS A 119 -30.23 6.49 -3.21
CA LYS A 119 -30.88 7.13 -4.37
C LYS A 119 -29.99 8.10 -5.12
N LYS A 120 -28.88 8.58 -4.53
CA LYS A 120 -27.89 9.40 -5.24
C LYS A 120 -27.10 8.48 -6.17
N PRO A 121 -27.28 8.52 -7.50
CA PRO A 121 -26.39 7.77 -8.38
C PRO A 121 -24.98 8.34 -8.19
N GLU A 122 -24.04 7.49 -7.78
CA GLU A 122 -22.62 7.74 -8.00
C GLU A 122 -22.45 7.92 -9.52
N ASN A 123 -22.36 9.17 -9.98
CA ASN A 123 -22.01 9.63 -11.32
C ASN A 123 -22.57 8.74 -12.46
N PRO A 124 -23.63 9.13 -13.20
CA PRO A 124 -24.30 8.27 -14.19
C PRO A 124 -23.37 7.67 -15.27
N ILE A 125 -22.19 8.26 -15.49
CA ILE A 125 -21.13 7.76 -16.39
C ILE A 125 -20.49 6.46 -15.88
N LEU A 126 -20.54 6.20 -14.57
CA LEU A 126 -19.88 5.09 -13.88
C LEU A 126 -20.78 3.85 -13.70
N GLN A 127 -22.05 3.93 -14.10
CA GLN A 127 -22.98 2.80 -14.09
C GLN A 127 -23.14 2.22 -15.49
N ASN A 128 -23.48 0.92 -15.58
CA ASN A 128 -23.69 0.21 -16.85
C ASN A 128 -22.58 0.52 -17.86
N LEU A 129 -21.34 0.24 -17.46
CA LEU A 129 -20.17 0.61 -18.24
C LEU A 129 -20.07 -0.21 -19.52
N ARG A 130 -20.19 0.48 -20.66
CA ARG A 130 -19.81 -0.03 -21.98
C ARG A 130 -18.31 0.16 -22.19
N LEU A 131 -17.64 -0.85 -22.72
CA LEU A 131 -16.20 -0.83 -23.02
C LEU A 131 -15.97 -1.01 -24.52
N ASP A 132 -15.26 -0.07 -25.14
CA ASP A 132 -14.93 -0.11 -26.57
C ASP A 132 -13.42 -0.02 -26.76
N ALA A 133 -12.83 -1.01 -27.40
CA ALA A 133 -11.45 -1.04 -27.82
C ALA A 133 -11.36 -0.83 -29.34
N ILE A 134 -10.54 0.12 -29.76
CA ILE A 134 -10.40 0.51 -31.16
C ILE A 134 -8.94 0.38 -31.57
N ASN A 135 -8.67 -0.52 -32.53
CA ASN A 135 -7.39 -0.72 -33.19
C ASN A 135 -6.20 -0.85 -32.22
N LEU A 136 -6.38 -1.64 -31.15
CA LEU A 136 -5.33 -1.85 -30.15
C LEU A 136 -4.14 -2.56 -30.77
N TYR A 137 -2.93 -2.03 -30.53
CA TYR A 137 -1.68 -2.63 -30.98
C TYR A 137 -0.65 -2.62 -29.86
N LYS A 138 0.06 -3.74 -29.67
CA LYS A 138 1.09 -3.89 -28.65
C LYS A 138 2.21 -4.82 -29.09
N SER A 139 3.46 -4.42 -28.83
CA SER A 139 4.67 -5.19 -29.11
C SER A 139 5.61 -5.20 -27.89
N THR A 140 6.46 -6.21 -27.76
CA THR A 140 7.42 -6.32 -26.64
C THR A 140 8.55 -5.27 -26.69
N SER A 141 8.88 -4.79 -27.89
CA SER A 141 9.92 -3.79 -28.13
C SER A 141 9.57 -2.97 -29.37
N LEU A 142 10.04 -1.72 -29.42
CA LEU A 142 9.78 -0.79 -30.53
C LEU A 142 10.47 -1.20 -31.83
N PHE A 143 11.63 -1.87 -31.77
CA PHE A 143 12.48 -2.12 -32.95
C PHE A 143 12.56 -3.60 -33.37
N PHE A 144 12.51 -4.55 -32.44
CA PHE A 144 12.61 -6.00 -32.72
C PHE A 144 11.64 -6.83 -31.87
N GLY A 145 10.51 -6.24 -31.51
CA GLY A 145 9.53 -6.87 -30.63
C GLY A 145 8.59 -7.84 -31.33
N THR A 146 8.18 -8.88 -30.61
CA THR A 146 7.08 -9.75 -31.03
C THR A 146 5.76 -9.03 -30.84
N THR A 147 4.92 -8.98 -31.87
CA THR A 147 3.57 -8.43 -31.78
C THR A 147 2.71 -9.30 -30.84
N LEU A 148 2.18 -8.68 -29.79
CA LEU A 148 1.33 -9.32 -28.79
C LEU A 148 -0.16 -9.03 -29.03
N ILE A 149 -0.48 -7.86 -29.61
CA ILE A 149 -1.82 -7.45 -30.02
C ILE A 149 -1.68 -6.77 -31.39
N ASN A 150 -2.47 -7.18 -32.37
CA ASN A 150 -2.45 -6.61 -33.72
C ASN A 150 -3.81 -6.04 -34.12
N LYS A 151 -3.94 -4.71 -33.99
CA LYS A 151 -5.12 -3.92 -34.41
C LYS A 151 -6.47 -4.53 -33.99
N ILE A 152 -6.55 -5.03 -32.75
CA ILE A 152 -7.80 -5.61 -32.23
C ILE A 152 -8.81 -4.51 -31.95
N SER A 153 -10.03 -4.71 -32.45
CA SER A 153 -11.21 -3.91 -32.12
C SER A 153 -12.29 -4.82 -31.52
N VAL A 154 -12.84 -4.45 -30.37
CA VAL A 154 -13.93 -5.16 -29.68
C VAL A 154 -14.81 -4.18 -28.91
N SER A 155 -16.11 -4.49 -28.76
CA SER A 155 -17.08 -3.67 -28.03
C SER A 155 -17.92 -4.54 -27.12
N PHE A 156 -17.81 -4.31 -25.82
CA PHE A 156 -18.58 -5.00 -24.78
C PHE A 156 -19.65 -4.07 -24.24
N LEU A 157 -20.90 -4.52 -24.34
CA LEU A 157 -22.05 -3.78 -23.84
C LEU A 157 -22.24 -4.05 -22.33
N PRO A 158 -23.04 -3.20 -21.65
CA PRO A 158 -23.35 -3.40 -20.23
C PRO A 158 -24.00 -4.77 -19.99
N GLN A 159 -23.66 -5.41 -18.87
CA GLN A 159 -24.25 -6.68 -18.40
C GLN A 159 -23.98 -7.90 -19.30
N GLU A 160 -23.03 -7.80 -20.24
CA GLU A 160 -22.58 -8.95 -21.02
C GLU A 160 -21.56 -9.79 -20.23
N PHE A 161 -21.66 -11.12 -20.35
CA PHE A 161 -20.63 -12.05 -19.91
C PHE A 161 -19.80 -12.53 -21.11
N ILE A 162 -18.56 -12.08 -21.19
CA ILE A 162 -17.62 -12.34 -22.28
C ILE A 162 -16.49 -13.26 -21.83
N VAL A 163 -16.14 -14.25 -22.65
CA VAL A 163 -14.91 -15.04 -22.51
C VAL A 163 -13.89 -14.66 -23.57
N ILE A 164 -12.64 -14.47 -23.16
CA ILE A 164 -11.48 -14.36 -24.05
C ILE A 164 -10.80 -15.73 -24.10
N ALA A 165 -10.97 -16.41 -25.24
CA ALA A 165 -10.39 -17.70 -25.56
C ALA A 165 -9.32 -17.56 -26.66
N GLY A 166 -8.53 -18.60 -26.88
CA GLY A 166 -7.54 -18.60 -27.97
C GLY A 166 -6.26 -19.34 -27.62
N VAL A 167 -5.45 -19.60 -28.66
CA VAL A 167 -4.23 -20.41 -28.55
C VAL A 167 -3.24 -19.87 -27.52
N SER A 168 -2.37 -20.74 -27.01
CA SER A 168 -1.27 -20.32 -26.14
C SER A 168 -0.37 -19.30 -26.86
N GLY A 169 0.01 -18.22 -26.19
CA GLY A 169 0.72 -17.10 -26.83
C GLY A 169 -0.13 -16.25 -27.79
N GLY A 170 -1.46 -16.43 -27.82
CA GLY A 170 -2.38 -15.60 -28.62
C GLY A 170 -2.62 -14.18 -28.10
N GLY A 171 -1.99 -13.78 -26.99
CA GLY A 171 -2.13 -12.42 -26.43
C GLY A 171 -3.34 -12.21 -25.51
N LYS A 172 -3.98 -13.26 -24.98
CA LYS A 172 -5.19 -13.18 -24.12
C LYS A 172 -5.02 -12.25 -22.91
N SER A 173 -4.09 -12.55 -22.00
CA SER A 173 -3.83 -11.72 -20.82
C SER A 173 -3.29 -10.34 -21.21
N THR A 174 -2.55 -10.24 -22.31
CA THR A 174 -2.09 -8.94 -22.83
C THR A 174 -3.25 -8.06 -23.31
N LEU A 175 -4.26 -8.64 -23.98
CA LEU A 175 -5.48 -7.94 -24.37
C LEU A 175 -6.27 -7.53 -23.13
N MET A 176 -6.44 -8.41 -22.15
CA MET A 176 -7.12 -8.07 -20.89
C MET A 176 -6.43 -6.92 -20.14
N ASP A 177 -5.10 -6.96 -20.00
CA ASP A 177 -4.29 -5.88 -19.40
C ASP A 177 -4.42 -4.55 -20.16
N ALA A 178 -4.58 -4.61 -21.48
CA ALA A 178 -4.81 -3.42 -22.29
C ALA A 178 -6.23 -2.89 -22.09
N LEU A 179 -7.24 -3.75 -22.01
CA LEU A 179 -8.65 -3.40 -21.83
C LEU A 179 -8.95 -2.82 -20.45
N ASN A 180 -8.35 -3.36 -19.39
CA ASN A 180 -8.56 -2.90 -18.02
C ASN A 180 -7.68 -1.69 -17.65
N GLY A 181 -6.74 -1.29 -18.51
CA GLY A 181 -5.86 -0.14 -18.30
C GLY A 181 -4.63 -0.38 -17.43
N GLN A 182 -4.41 -1.61 -16.92
CA GLN A 182 -3.23 -1.99 -16.13
C GLN A 182 -1.95 -1.89 -16.95
N ARG A 183 -1.96 -2.37 -18.20
CA ARG A 183 -0.84 -2.18 -19.13
C ARG A 183 -1.33 -1.69 -20.48
N ARG A 184 -1.18 -0.39 -20.69
CA ARG A 184 -1.59 0.31 -21.92
C ARG A 184 -1.04 -0.36 -23.19
N ALA A 185 -1.83 -0.30 -24.25
CA ALA A 185 -1.38 -0.60 -25.61
C ALA A 185 -0.40 0.48 -26.12
N ASN A 186 0.46 0.13 -27.08
CA ASN A 186 1.36 1.09 -27.74
C ASN A 186 0.58 2.09 -28.61
N SER A 187 -0.48 1.62 -29.27
CA SER A 187 -1.42 2.46 -30.01
C SER A 187 -2.85 1.91 -29.94
N GLY A 188 -3.80 2.70 -30.44
CA GLY A 188 -5.24 2.45 -30.30
C GLY A 188 -5.83 3.17 -29.09
N LYS A 189 -7.13 2.98 -28.86
CA LYS A 189 -7.86 3.62 -27.76
C LYS A 189 -8.76 2.60 -27.07
N VAL A 190 -8.84 2.69 -25.75
CA VAL A 190 -9.88 2.05 -24.95
C VAL A 190 -10.78 3.15 -24.41
N MET A 191 -12.08 3.00 -24.62
CA MET A 191 -13.11 3.95 -24.21
C MET A 191 -14.10 3.27 -23.29
N VAL A 192 -14.50 3.97 -22.23
CA VAL A 192 -15.54 3.56 -21.30
C VAL A 192 -16.65 4.60 -21.39
N ASN A 193 -17.85 4.19 -21.82
CA ASN A 193 -18.97 5.11 -22.08
C ASN A 193 -18.57 6.34 -22.94
N GLY A 194 -17.71 6.13 -23.95
CA GLY A 194 -17.19 7.17 -24.84
C GLY A 194 -15.99 7.97 -24.32
N VAL A 195 -15.58 7.78 -23.06
CA VAL A 195 -14.45 8.48 -22.46
C VAL A 195 -13.18 7.64 -22.53
N ASN A 196 -12.04 8.23 -22.90
CA ASN A 196 -10.78 7.49 -22.99
C ASN A 196 -10.28 6.99 -21.62
N LEU A 197 -10.23 5.67 -21.45
CA LEU A 197 -9.82 5.01 -20.20
C LEU A 197 -8.38 5.35 -19.80
N TYR A 198 -7.44 5.33 -20.75
CA TYR A 198 -6.02 5.54 -20.43
C TYR A 198 -5.73 6.95 -19.91
N ARG A 199 -6.45 7.97 -20.43
CA ARG A 199 -6.33 9.36 -19.97
C ARG A 199 -7.04 9.59 -18.63
N HIS A 200 -8.17 8.92 -18.40
CA HIS A 200 -9.00 9.12 -17.21
C HIS A 200 -9.03 7.90 -16.27
N PHE A 201 -7.95 7.11 -16.24
CA PHE A 201 -7.90 5.85 -15.51
C PHE A 201 -8.25 6.01 -14.02
N SER A 202 -7.76 7.09 -13.40
CA SER A 202 -8.02 7.39 -11.99
C SER A 202 -9.49 7.56 -11.64
N ALA A 203 -10.34 7.90 -12.61
CA ALA A 203 -11.78 8.05 -12.40
C ALA A 203 -12.55 6.73 -12.55
N PHE A 204 -12.05 5.80 -13.37
CA PHE A 204 -12.68 4.50 -13.62
C PHE A 204 -12.16 3.36 -12.74
N LYS A 205 -10.98 3.49 -12.14
CA LYS A 205 -10.31 2.42 -11.37
C LYS A 205 -11.13 1.84 -10.21
N HIS A 206 -12.13 2.55 -9.70
CA HIS A 206 -13.02 2.06 -8.63
C HIS A 206 -14.23 1.27 -9.19
N SER A 207 -14.59 1.53 -10.45
CA SER A 207 -15.66 0.84 -11.18
C SER A 207 -15.15 -0.38 -11.94
N ILE A 208 -13.83 -0.54 -12.07
CA ILE A 208 -13.17 -1.69 -12.68
C ILE A 208 -12.63 -2.59 -11.57
N GLY A 209 -13.09 -3.84 -11.51
CA GLY A 209 -12.52 -4.90 -10.69
C GLY A 209 -11.62 -5.81 -11.52
N TYR A 210 -10.52 -6.28 -10.94
CA TYR A 210 -9.58 -7.17 -11.63
C TYR A 210 -9.10 -8.29 -10.70
N VAL A 211 -9.39 -9.53 -11.08
CA VAL A 211 -8.93 -10.76 -10.40
C VAL A 211 -7.82 -11.37 -11.24
N PRO A 212 -6.56 -11.38 -10.76
CA PRO A 212 -5.46 -12.01 -11.47
C PRO A 212 -5.51 -13.54 -11.39
N GLN A 213 -4.64 -14.20 -12.16
CA GLN A 213 -4.45 -15.64 -12.15
C GLN A 213 -4.11 -16.16 -10.74
N ASP A 214 -3.09 -15.56 -10.10
CA ASP A 214 -2.70 -15.89 -8.73
C ASP A 214 -3.71 -15.37 -7.69
N ASP A 215 -3.91 -16.13 -6.62
CA ASP A 215 -4.73 -15.73 -5.47
C ASP A 215 -3.98 -14.73 -4.57
N ILE A 216 -3.90 -13.48 -5.02
CA ILE A 216 -3.18 -12.42 -4.32
C ILE A 216 -3.99 -11.92 -3.11
N VAL A 217 -3.91 -12.62 -1.97
CA VAL A 217 -4.57 -12.24 -0.71
C VAL A 217 -3.64 -12.49 0.47
N HIS A 218 -3.86 -11.82 1.61
CA HIS A 218 -3.07 -12.07 2.82
C HIS A 218 -3.46 -13.41 3.45
N PRO A 219 -2.58 -14.42 3.45
CA PRO A 219 -2.93 -15.78 3.87
C PRO A 219 -3.19 -15.91 5.38
N GLU A 220 -2.63 -15.02 6.20
CA GLU A 220 -2.78 -15.00 7.65
C GLU A 220 -4.16 -14.48 8.12
N LEU A 221 -4.81 -13.68 7.29
CA LEU A 221 -6.11 -13.10 7.62
C LEU A 221 -7.23 -14.13 7.45
N THR A 222 -8.30 -13.95 8.22
CA THR A 222 -9.57 -14.64 7.97
C THR A 222 -10.30 -14.04 6.78
N VAL A 223 -11.22 -14.80 6.19
CA VAL A 223 -12.05 -14.31 5.07
C VAL A 223 -12.73 -12.98 5.42
N ARG A 224 -13.35 -12.89 6.61
CA ARG A 224 -14.02 -11.66 7.06
C ARG A 224 -13.06 -10.49 7.21
N GLU A 225 -11.87 -10.70 7.75
CA GLU A 225 -10.87 -9.64 7.92
C GLU A 225 -10.33 -9.13 6.58
N ALA A 226 -10.05 -10.03 5.64
CA ALA A 226 -9.61 -9.65 4.30
C ALA A 226 -10.64 -8.76 3.61
N LEU A 227 -11.93 -9.15 3.65
CA LEU A 227 -13.03 -8.34 3.13
C LEU A 227 -13.21 -7.04 3.92
N HIS A 228 -13.00 -7.06 5.23
CA HIS A 228 -13.11 -5.89 6.10
C HIS A 228 -12.06 -4.82 5.78
N TYR A 229 -10.78 -5.21 5.67
CA TYR A 229 -9.71 -4.29 5.30
C TYR A 229 -9.88 -3.79 3.86
N ALA A 230 -10.31 -4.65 2.93
CA ALA A 230 -10.66 -4.23 1.57
C ALA A 230 -11.77 -3.17 1.58
N ALA A 231 -12.83 -3.35 2.37
CA ALA A 231 -13.92 -2.39 2.50
C ALA A 231 -13.48 -1.06 3.12
N GLN A 232 -12.60 -1.08 4.13
CA GLN A 232 -12.09 0.16 4.72
C GLN A 232 -11.24 0.99 3.74
N LEU A 233 -10.45 0.31 2.89
CA LEU A 233 -9.59 0.97 1.91
C LEU A 233 -10.34 1.43 0.66
N ARG A 234 -11.34 0.64 0.20
CA ARG A 234 -12.05 0.88 -1.06
C ARG A 234 -13.39 1.58 -0.91
N LEU A 235 -13.96 1.62 0.30
CA LEU A 235 -15.20 2.35 0.63
C LEU A 235 -14.94 3.36 1.78
N PRO A 236 -14.11 4.40 1.57
CA PRO A 236 -13.70 5.31 2.63
C PRO A 236 -14.86 6.16 3.18
N HIS A 237 -15.84 6.49 2.35
CA HIS A 237 -17.01 7.30 2.71
C HIS A 237 -18.15 6.50 3.35
N ALA A 238 -18.11 5.16 3.27
CA ALA A 238 -19.15 4.32 3.87
C ALA A 238 -19.03 4.29 5.40
N THR A 239 -20.17 4.31 6.10
CA THR A 239 -20.19 4.08 7.55
C THR A 239 -19.80 2.63 7.88
N PRO A 240 -19.36 2.32 9.12
CA PRO A 240 -19.07 0.96 9.53
C PRO A 240 -20.21 -0.02 9.25
N GLU A 241 -21.46 0.39 9.44
CA GLU A 241 -22.66 -0.42 9.23
C GLU A 241 -22.83 -0.78 7.75
N ILE A 242 -22.69 0.21 6.85
CA ILE A 242 -22.75 0.00 5.40
C ILE A 242 -21.64 -0.96 4.96
N ARG A 243 -20.43 -0.80 5.50
CA ARG A 243 -19.32 -1.72 5.20
C ARG A 243 -19.64 -3.15 5.64
N GLN A 244 -20.21 -3.34 6.84
CA GLN A 244 -20.59 -4.67 7.32
C GLN A 244 -21.69 -5.30 6.47
N GLN A 245 -22.71 -4.53 6.08
CA GLN A 245 -23.75 -5.00 5.17
C GLN A 245 -23.15 -5.43 3.82
N ARG A 246 -22.21 -4.65 3.27
CA ARG A 246 -21.53 -5.01 2.03
C ARG A 246 -20.71 -6.30 2.17
N ILE A 247 -19.95 -6.44 3.26
CA ILE A 247 -19.17 -7.64 3.55
C ILE A 247 -20.08 -8.87 3.67
N GLN A 248 -21.21 -8.74 4.38
CA GLN A 248 -22.17 -9.83 4.55
C GLN A 248 -22.79 -10.25 3.21
N ALA A 249 -23.21 -9.29 2.39
CA ALA A 249 -23.73 -9.58 1.05
C ALA A 249 -22.70 -10.31 0.16
N VAL A 250 -21.42 -9.90 0.21
CA VAL A 250 -20.35 -10.59 -0.55
C VAL A 250 -20.11 -12.01 -0.02
N LEU A 251 -20.13 -12.22 1.29
CA LEU A 251 -20.00 -13.56 1.88
C LEU A 251 -21.13 -14.50 1.46
N GLU A 252 -22.36 -13.99 1.38
CA GLU A 252 -23.53 -14.75 0.94
C GLU A 252 -23.46 -15.06 -0.56
N GLN A 253 -23.20 -14.05 -1.39
CA GLN A 253 -23.05 -14.20 -2.85
C GLN A 253 -21.99 -15.25 -3.23
N LEU A 254 -20.92 -15.37 -2.44
CA LEU A 254 -19.83 -16.30 -2.71
C LEU A 254 -19.95 -17.64 -1.97
N HIS A 255 -21.04 -17.84 -1.22
CA HIS A 255 -21.23 -19.00 -0.34
C HIS A 255 -20.06 -19.23 0.63
N LEU A 256 -19.48 -18.14 1.15
CA LEU A 256 -18.34 -18.14 2.08
C LEU A 256 -18.75 -17.89 3.54
N THR A 257 -20.03 -17.62 3.81
CA THR A 257 -20.55 -17.38 5.17
C THR A 257 -20.11 -18.41 6.22
N PRO A 258 -20.14 -19.74 5.95
CA PRO A 258 -19.70 -20.75 6.93
C PRO A 258 -18.20 -20.70 7.23
N ARG A 259 -17.40 -20.14 6.31
CA ARG A 259 -15.93 -20.07 6.39
C ARG A 259 -15.42 -18.68 6.76
N LYS A 260 -16.31 -17.75 7.13
CA LYS A 260 -15.97 -16.32 7.36
C LYS A 260 -14.86 -16.09 8.41
N HIS A 261 -14.71 -16.99 9.39
CA HIS A 261 -13.71 -16.91 10.47
C HIS A 261 -12.49 -17.80 10.25
N VAL A 262 -12.41 -18.53 9.13
CA VAL A 262 -11.29 -19.42 8.83
C VAL A 262 -10.14 -18.60 8.21
N PRO A 263 -8.89 -18.77 8.66
CA PRO A 263 -7.71 -18.19 8.01
C PRO A 263 -7.60 -18.64 6.54
N ILE A 264 -7.28 -17.71 5.64
CA ILE A 264 -7.28 -17.97 4.19
C ILE A 264 -6.29 -19.08 3.80
N LYS A 265 -5.16 -19.19 4.50
CA LYS A 265 -4.19 -20.28 4.30
C LYS A 265 -4.75 -21.70 4.52
N GLN A 266 -5.88 -21.84 5.23
CA GLN A 266 -6.53 -23.13 5.50
C GLN A 266 -7.68 -23.46 4.54
N LEU A 267 -7.95 -22.59 3.57
CA LEU A 267 -9.03 -22.80 2.58
C LEU A 267 -8.56 -23.68 1.41
N SER A 268 -9.53 -24.37 0.80
CA SER A 268 -9.30 -25.06 -0.48
C SER A 268 -8.96 -24.05 -1.60
N GLY A 269 -8.39 -24.54 -2.72
CA GLY A 269 -8.09 -23.70 -3.88
C GLY A 269 -9.30 -22.90 -4.37
N GLY A 270 -10.44 -23.58 -4.60
CA GLY A 270 -11.68 -22.92 -5.03
C GLY A 270 -12.24 -21.90 -4.01
N GLN A 271 -12.16 -22.20 -2.71
CA GLN A 271 -12.59 -21.25 -1.67
C GLN A 271 -11.70 -20.01 -1.61
N ARG A 272 -10.38 -20.20 -1.72
CA ARG A 272 -9.42 -19.09 -1.77
C ARG A 272 -9.62 -18.24 -3.02
N LYS A 273 -9.92 -18.86 -4.18
CA LYS A 273 -10.28 -18.14 -5.40
C LYS A 273 -11.53 -17.28 -5.23
N ARG A 274 -12.57 -17.83 -4.60
CA ARG A 274 -13.78 -17.07 -4.22
C ARG A 274 -13.44 -15.90 -3.30
N VAL A 275 -12.52 -16.06 -2.34
CA VAL A 275 -12.08 -14.92 -1.50
C VAL A 275 -11.41 -13.84 -2.37
N SER A 276 -10.56 -14.22 -3.31
CA SER A 276 -9.91 -13.29 -4.25
C SER A 276 -10.95 -12.49 -5.06
N ILE A 277 -11.97 -13.17 -5.60
CA ILE A 277 -13.13 -12.57 -6.26
C ILE A 277 -13.87 -11.62 -5.29
N GLY A 278 -14.10 -12.05 -4.05
CA GLY A 278 -14.81 -11.28 -3.04
C GLY A 278 -14.15 -9.96 -2.66
N VAL A 279 -12.82 -9.93 -2.58
CA VAL A 279 -12.06 -8.69 -2.32
C VAL A 279 -12.36 -7.64 -3.39
N GLU A 280 -12.47 -8.05 -4.65
CA GLU A 280 -12.81 -7.16 -5.76
C GLU A 280 -14.30 -6.80 -5.78
N LEU A 281 -15.18 -7.75 -5.44
CA LEU A 281 -16.62 -7.50 -5.40
C LEU A 281 -17.04 -6.49 -4.34
N ILE A 282 -16.24 -6.21 -3.30
CA ILE A 282 -16.59 -5.23 -2.26
C ILE A 282 -17.08 -3.90 -2.84
N THR A 283 -16.52 -3.42 -3.97
CA THR A 283 -16.90 -2.15 -4.60
C THR A 283 -18.07 -2.25 -5.59
N LYS A 284 -18.65 -3.44 -5.84
CA LYS A 284 -19.64 -3.67 -6.92
C LYS A 284 -19.12 -3.15 -8.28
N PRO A 285 -18.00 -3.69 -8.78
CA PRO A 285 -17.43 -3.20 -10.04
C PRO A 285 -18.43 -3.35 -11.20
N SER A 286 -18.60 -2.31 -12.01
CA SER A 286 -19.44 -2.35 -13.21
C SER A 286 -18.72 -3.02 -14.39
N LEU A 287 -17.38 -2.99 -14.42
CA LEU A 287 -16.56 -3.80 -15.32
C LEU A 287 -15.72 -4.76 -14.47
N PHE A 288 -15.86 -6.06 -14.70
CA PHE A 288 -15.19 -7.07 -13.89
C PHE A 288 -14.35 -8.01 -14.74
N PHE A 289 -13.03 -7.93 -14.59
CA PHE A 289 -12.07 -8.71 -15.34
C PHE A 289 -11.50 -9.83 -14.49
N LEU A 290 -11.42 -11.04 -15.04
CA LEU A 290 -10.91 -12.23 -14.36
C LEU A 290 -9.92 -12.98 -15.25
N ASP A 291 -8.65 -13.02 -14.87
CA ASP A 291 -7.61 -13.75 -15.60
C ASP A 291 -7.49 -15.18 -15.06
N GLU A 292 -7.77 -16.17 -15.92
CA GLU A 292 -7.71 -17.61 -15.62
C GLU A 292 -8.40 -18.00 -14.30
N ALA A 293 -9.53 -17.38 -13.98
CA ALA A 293 -10.10 -17.51 -12.65
C ALA A 293 -10.70 -18.88 -12.31
N THR A 294 -10.89 -19.72 -13.33
CA THR A 294 -11.42 -21.08 -13.25
C THR A 294 -10.34 -22.15 -13.40
N SER A 295 -9.08 -21.76 -13.66
CA SER A 295 -7.98 -22.70 -13.92
C SER A 295 -7.58 -23.48 -12.66
N GLY A 296 -7.31 -24.78 -12.82
CA GLY A 296 -6.87 -25.65 -11.72
C GLY A 296 -7.96 -26.03 -10.71
N LEU A 297 -9.23 -25.75 -11.01
CA LEU A 297 -10.38 -26.16 -10.20
C LEU A 297 -10.94 -27.49 -10.70
N ASP A 298 -11.59 -28.24 -9.81
CA ASP A 298 -12.38 -29.40 -10.21
C ASP A 298 -13.60 -28.96 -11.06
N PRO A 299 -14.10 -29.80 -11.99
CA PRO A 299 -15.17 -29.41 -12.90
C PRO A 299 -16.45 -28.90 -12.23
N GLY A 300 -16.78 -29.43 -11.04
CA GLY A 300 -17.96 -29.02 -10.28
C GLY A 300 -17.81 -27.61 -9.70
N THR A 301 -16.67 -27.33 -9.07
CA THR A 301 -16.34 -25.99 -8.58
C THR A 301 -16.23 -24.97 -9.71
N GLU A 302 -15.68 -25.39 -10.86
CA GLU A 302 -15.57 -24.55 -12.05
C GLU A 302 -16.94 -24.07 -12.56
N LEU A 303 -17.90 -25.01 -12.71
CA LEU A 303 -19.27 -24.71 -13.11
C LEU A 303 -19.93 -23.71 -12.14
N GLN A 304 -19.80 -23.93 -10.82
CA GLN A 304 -20.35 -23.03 -9.82
C GLN A 304 -19.79 -21.61 -9.91
N ILE A 305 -18.51 -21.44 -10.28
CA ILE A 305 -17.93 -20.11 -10.49
C ILE A 305 -18.49 -19.48 -11.77
N MET A 306 -18.66 -20.26 -12.85
CA MET A 306 -19.25 -19.76 -14.10
C MET A 306 -20.70 -19.29 -13.90
N GLU A 307 -21.50 -20.04 -13.14
CA GLU A 307 -22.87 -19.66 -12.76
C GLU A 307 -22.90 -18.40 -11.89
N LEU A 308 -22.04 -18.32 -10.88
CA LEU A 308 -21.88 -17.12 -10.06
C LEU A 308 -21.52 -15.89 -10.90
N LEU A 309 -20.58 -16.02 -11.84
CA LEU A 309 -20.23 -14.92 -12.74
C LEU A 309 -21.43 -14.55 -13.63
N ARG A 310 -22.16 -15.54 -14.16
CA ARG A 310 -23.39 -15.26 -14.91
C ARG A 310 -24.40 -14.45 -14.10
N ASP A 311 -24.61 -14.80 -12.83
CA ASP A 311 -25.51 -14.08 -11.93
C ASP A 311 -25.01 -12.66 -11.65
N LEU A 312 -23.71 -12.48 -11.45
CA LEU A 312 -23.12 -11.16 -11.29
C LEU A 312 -23.30 -10.30 -12.54
N ALA A 313 -23.24 -10.89 -13.73
CA ALA A 313 -23.45 -10.18 -14.98
C ALA A 313 -24.90 -9.67 -15.09
N HIS A 314 -25.87 -10.55 -14.81
CA HIS A 314 -27.29 -10.21 -14.75
C HIS A 314 -27.62 -9.15 -13.69
N ASN A 315 -26.83 -9.05 -12.62
CA ASN A 315 -27.02 -8.08 -11.55
C ASN A 315 -26.34 -6.72 -11.79
N GLY A 316 -25.84 -6.44 -13.00
CA GLY A 316 -25.38 -5.10 -13.38
C GLY A 316 -23.89 -4.97 -13.76
N SER A 317 -23.10 -6.05 -13.68
CA SER A 317 -21.68 -6.03 -14.04
C SER A 317 -21.46 -6.54 -15.47
N THR A 318 -20.57 -5.92 -16.24
CA THR A 318 -20.04 -6.55 -17.46
C THR A 318 -18.82 -7.38 -17.07
N ILE A 319 -18.79 -8.66 -17.46
CA ILE A 319 -17.76 -9.60 -17.04
C ILE A 319 -16.89 -10.01 -18.22
N VAL A 320 -15.58 -9.98 -18.03
CA VAL A 320 -14.60 -10.44 -19.01
C VAL A 320 -13.71 -11.49 -18.35
N LEU A 321 -13.81 -12.73 -18.79
CA LEU A 321 -13.10 -13.87 -18.23
C LEU A 321 -12.10 -14.44 -19.25
N ILE A 322 -10.86 -14.70 -18.83
CA ILE A 322 -9.98 -15.63 -19.54
C ILE A 322 -10.12 -17.00 -18.89
N THR A 323 -10.36 -18.03 -19.68
CA THR A 323 -10.42 -19.42 -19.22
C THR A 323 -9.87 -20.36 -20.28
N HIS A 324 -9.21 -21.43 -19.84
CA HIS A 324 -8.85 -22.56 -20.71
C HIS A 324 -9.91 -23.66 -20.69
N ALA A 325 -10.89 -23.57 -19.79
CA ALA A 325 -11.97 -24.52 -19.72
C ALA A 325 -12.93 -24.32 -20.90
N THR A 326 -13.16 -25.39 -21.65
CA THR A 326 -13.94 -25.37 -22.89
C THR A 326 -15.40 -25.77 -22.68
N LYS A 327 -15.69 -26.56 -21.64
CA LYS A 327 -17.02 -27.13 -21.38
C LYS A 327 -18.08 -26.08 -21.00
N ASN A 328 -17.70 -25.11 -20.18
CA ASN A 328 -18.65 -24.14 -19.59
C ASN A 328 -18.74 -22.82 -20.38
N VAL A 329 -17.99 -22.66 -21.47
CA VAL A 329 -17.99 -21.43 -22.30
C VAL A 329 -19.38 -21.15 -22.89
N ALA A 330 -20.19 -22.18 -23.10
CA ALA A 330 -21.54 -22.05 -23.65
C ALA A 330 -22.53 -21.27 -22.75
N ILE A 331 -22.22 -21.05 -21.47
CA ILE A 331 -23.03 -20.27 -20.52
C ILE A 331 -22.86 -18.74 -20.74
N THR A 332 -21.82 -18.35 -21.48
CA THR A 332 -21.45 -16.95 -21.70
C THR A 332 -22.24 -16.35 -22.86
N ASP A 333 -22.37 -15.01 -22.88
CA ASP A 333 -23.06 -14.32 -23.98
C ASP A 333 -22.18 -14.25 -25.23
N PHE A 334 -20.87 -14.02 -25.04
CA PHE A 334 -19.92 -13.81 -26.13
C PHE A 334 -18.58 -14.48 -25.87
N VAL A 335 -17.93 -14.92 -26.95
CA VAL A 335 -16.54 -15.37 -26.95
C VAL A 335 -15.71 -14.55 -27.94
N VAL A 336 -14.59 -14.02 -27.45
CA VAL A 336 -13.50 -13.44 -28.24
C VAL A 336 -12.46 -14.54 -28.44
N PHE A 337 -12.25 -15.00 -29.66
CA PHE A 337 -11.26 -16.04 -29.97
C PHE A 337 -10.03 -15.43 -30.65
N LEU A 338 -8.87 -15.59 -30.02
CA LEU A 338 -7.59 -15.06 -30.50
C LEU A 338 -6.74 -16.15 -31.19
N ALA A 339 -6.22 -15.81 -32.37
CA ALA A 339 -5.14 -16.54 -33.03
C ALA A 339 -3.76 -16.02 -32.57
N LYS A 340 -2.70 -16.75 -32.93
CA LYS A 340 -1.31 -16.41 -32.59
C LYS A 340 -0.95 -15.00 -33.09
N GLY A 341 -0.15 -14.27 -32.31
CA GLY A 341 0.25 -12.89 -32.66
C GLY A 341 -0.79 -11.82 -32.33
N GLY A 342 -1.79 -12.15 -31.51
CA GLY A 342 -2.79 -11.18 -31.05
C GLY A 342 -3.74 -10.75 -32.17
N ARG A 343 -4.18 -11.70 -32.98
CA ARG A 343 -5.13 -11.46 -34.09
C ARG A 343 -6.50 -12.00 -33.73
N LEU A 344 -7.55 -11.24 -34.01
CA LEU A 344 -8.92 -11.62 -33.72
C LEU A 344 -9.45 -12.60 -34.79
N ALA A 345 -9.76 -13.83 -34.39
CA ALA A 345 -10.26 -14.88 -35.28
C ALA A 345 -11.79 -15.00 -35.25
N TYR A 346 -12.42 -14.64 -34.13
CA TYR A 346 -13.87 -14.63 -33.96
C TYR A 346 -14.30 -13.74 -32.78
N PHE A 347 -15.44 -13.06 -32.92
CA PHE A 347 -16.17 -12.45 -31.82
C PHE A 347 -17.67 -12.60 -32.05
N GLY A 348 -18.37 -13.22 -31.10
CA GLY A 348 -19.80 -13.49 -31.22
C GLY A 348 -20.30 -14.53 -30.20
N PRO A 349 -21.57 -14.95 -30.29
CA PRO A 349 -22.14 -15.94 -29.38
C PRO A 349 -21.39 -17.29 -29.43
N PRO A 350 -21.16 -17.98 -28.30
CA PRO A 350 -20.43 -19.25 -28.25
C PRO A 350 -20.99 -20.33 -29.17
N LYS A 351 -22.31 -20.51 -29.19
CA LYS A 351 -22.97 -21.56 -30.00
C LYS A 351 -22.75 -21.36 -31.50
N MET A 352 -22.72 -20.10 -31.95
CA MET A 352 -22.50 -19.74 -33.36
C MET A 352 -21.04 -19.91 -33.81
N ALA A 353 -20.11 -20.04 -32.86
CA ALA A 353 -18.71 -20.29 -33.18
C ALA A 353 -18.53 -21.67 -33.83
N PHE A 354 -19.31 -22.68 -33.42
CA PHE A 354 -19.27 -24.03 -33.98
C PHE A 354 -19.61 -24.02 -35.47
N ASP A 355 -20.64 -23.28 -35.87
CA ASP A 355 -21.04 -23.13 -37.27
C ASP A 355 -20.00 -22.32 -38.07
N TYR A 356 -19.50 -21.22 -37.50
CA TYR A 356 -18.47 -20.39 -38.14
C TYR A 356 -17.19 -21.18 -38.41
N PHE A 357 -16.70 -21.92 -37.42
CA PHE A 357 -15.51 -22.75 -37.56
C PHE A 357 -15.79 -24.11 -38.21
N LYS A 358 -17.04 -24.53 -38.37
CA LYS A 358 -17.47 -25.85 -38.86
C LYS A 358 -16.84 -27.00 -38.06
N VAL A 359 -17.07 -27.00 -36.74
CA VAL A 359 -16.54 -27.98 -35.78
C VAL A 359 -17.54 -28.23 -34.65
N PRO A 360 -17.52 -29.39 -33.98
CA PRO A 360 -18.56 -29.77 -33.01
C PRO A 360 -18.43 -29.10 -31.64
N ASP A 361 -17.22 -28.70 -31.24
CA ASP A 361 -16.92 -28.19 -29.90
C ASP A 361 -15.77 -27.17 -29.90
N PHE A 362 -15.51 -26.59 -28.73
CA PHE A 362 -14.43 -25.61 -28.55
C PHE A 362 -13.05 -26.23 -28.70
N ASP A 363 -12.82 -27.47 -28.25
CA ASP A 363 -11.51 -28.14 -28.35
C ASP A 363 -11.09 -28.29 -29.82
N ALA A 364 -12.04 -28.58 -30.70
CA ALA A 364 -11.84 -28.62 -32.14
C ALA A 364 -11.59 -27.23 -32.75
N ILE A 365 -12.16 -26.14 -32.20
CA ILE A 365 -11.81 -24.76 -32.61
C ILE A 365 -10.34 -24.49 -32.35
N TYR A 366 -9.81 -24.84 -31.16
CA TYR A 366 -8.40 -24.64 -30.83
C TYR A 366 -7.47 -25.34 -31.84
N ASN A 367 -7.71 -26.63 -32.09
CA ASN A 367 -6.94 -27.42 -33.04
C ASN A 367 -7.00 -26.85 -34.47
N LYS A 368 -8.18 -26.38 -34.88
CA LYS A 368 -8.40 -25.80 -36.20
C LYS A 368 -7.68 -24.46 -36.38
N VAL A 369 -7.80 -23.57 -35.40
CA VAL A 369 -7.17 -22.25 -35.45
C VAL A 369 -5.65 -22.36 -35.43
N GLU A 370 -5.10 -23.31 -34.67
CA GLU A 370 -3.65 -23.51 -34.56
C GLU A 370 -3.02 -24.16 -35.80
N ARG A 371 -3.70 -25.13 -36.43
CA ARG A 371 -3.05 -26.01 -37.43
C ARG A 371 -3.43 -25.75 -38.88
N GLN A 372 -4.58 -25.14 -39.17
CA GLN A 372 -5.12 -25.15 -40.55
C GLN A 372 -4.85 -23.89 -41.37
N LEU A 373 -4.89 -22.70 -40.76
CA LEU A 373 -4.69 -21.44 -41.47
C LEU A 373 -3.67 -20.58 -40.73
N SER A 374 -2.98 -19.70 -41.46
CA SER A 374 -2.14 -18.69 -40.84
C SER A 374 -3.00 -17.70 -40.04
N PRO A 375 -2.46 -17.11 -38.95
CA PRO A 375 -3.19 -16.14 -38.14
C PRO A 375 -3.77 -14.96 -38.93
N GLU A 376 -3.07 -14.51 -39.99
CA GLU A 376 -3.50 -13.45 -40.90
C GLU A 376 -4.79 -13.82 -41.66
N LYS A 377 -4.88 -15.07 -42.15
CA LYS A 377 -6.05 -15.56 -42.87
C LYS A 377 -7.26 -15.68 -41.97
N TRP A 378 -7.07 -16.03 -40.69
CA TRP A 378 -8.16 -16.03 -39.72
C TRP A 378 -8.71 -14.63 -39.45
N GLU A 379 -7.83 -13.64 -39.36
CA GLU A 379 -8.22 -12.23 -39.19
C GLU A 379 -8.99 -11.71 -40.40
N GLU A 380 -8.51 -12.00 -41.61
CA GLU A 380 -9.17 -11.63 -42.87
C GLU A 380 -10.56 -12.25 -42.98
N ARG A 381 -10.65 -13.57 -42.75
CA ARG A 381 -11.93 -14.29 -42.75
C ARG A 381 -12.92 -13.71 -41.74
N PHE A 382 -12.45 -13.31 -40.56
CA PHE A 382 -13.31 -12.68 -39.57
C PHE A 382 -13.82 -11.32 -40.04
N LYS A 383 -12.96 -10.47 -40.61
CA LYS A 383 -13.33 -9.14 -41.12
C LYS A 383 -14.41 -9.19 -42.21
N GLU A 384 -14.39 -10.22 -43.04
CA GLU A 384 -15.39 -10.44 -44.09
C GLU A 384 -16.71 -11.04 -43.56
N SER A 385 -16.72 -11.53 -42.33
CA SER A 385 -17.88 -12.23 -41.76
C SER A 385 -19.00 -11.30 -41.30
N VAL A 386 -20.22 -11.83 -41.28
CA VAL A 386 -21.40 -11.14 -40.69
C VAL A 386 -21.17 -10.81 -39.21
N PHE A 387 -20.39 -11.63 -38.49
CA PHE A 387 -20.05 -11.41 -37.09
C PHE A 387 -19.23 -10.13 -36.88
N HIS A 388 -18.26 -9.84 -37.75
CA HIS A 388 -17.49 -8.60 -37.67
C HIS A 388 -18.37 -7.37 -37.92
N ARG A 389 -19.26 -7.41 -38.93
CA ARG A 389 -20.20 -6.32 -39.17
C ARG A 389 -21.09 -6.09 -37.94
N LYS A 390 -21.79 -7.14 -37.49
CA LYS A 390 -22.77 -7.06 -36.40
C LYS A 390 -22.18 -6.72 -35.03
N PHE A 391 -21.05 -7.31 -34.67
CA PHE A 391 -20.51 -7.22 -33.31
C PHE A 391 -19.33 -6.26 -33.16
N ILE A 392 -18.70 -5.83 -34.27
CA ILE A 392 -17.65 -4.80 -34.23
C ILE A 392 -18.16 -3.51 -34.87
N SER A 393 -18.53 -3.55 -36.15
CA SER A 393 -18.82 -2.32 -36.92
C SER A 393 -20.06 -1.60 -36.38
N ASP A 394 -21.20 -2.29 -36.34
CA ASP A 394 -22.49 -1.72 -35.89
C ASP A 394 -22.40 -1.25 -34.42
N ARG A 395 -21.70 -2.02 -33.58
CA ARG A 395 -21.46 -1.62 -32.18
C ARG A 395 -20.63 -0.34 -32.15
N GLN A 396 -19.51 -0.26 -32.84
CA GLN A 396 -18.62 0.90 -32.78
C GLN A 396 -19.22 2.18 -33.37
N GLU A 397 -20.13 2.08 -34.34
CA GLU A 397 -20.89 3.23 -34.84
C GLU A 397 -21.79 3.85 -33.77
N SER A 398 -22.31 3.03 -32.84
CA SER A 398 -23.18 3.48 -31.75
C SER A 398 -22.45 3.98 -30.49
N ILE A 399 -21.14 4.23 -30.57
CA ILE A 399 -20.38 4.71 -29.41
C ILE A 399 -20.90 6.10 -28.98
N PRO A 400 -21.33 6.27 -27.71
CA PRO A 400 -21.79 7.56 -27.23
C PRO A 400 -20.69 8.62 -27.27
N GLN A 401 -21.00 9.81 -27.78
CA GLN A 401 -20.09 10.96 -27.70
C GLN A 401 -20.29 11.70 -26.36
N THR A 402 -19.64 11.22 -25.31
CA THR A 402 -19.70 11.84 -23.98
C THR A 402 -18.66 12.95 -23.84
N LYS A 403 -19.08 14.19 -23.57
CA LYS A 403 -18.18 15.33 -23.29
C LYS A 403 -17.83 15.49 -21.81
N VAL A 404 -18.48 14.75 -20.93
CA VAL A 404 -18.29 14.88 -19.48
C VAL A 404 -16.99 14.22 -19.05
N THR A 405 -16.18 14.97 -18.29
CA THR A 405 -14.91 14.46 -17.75
C THR A 405 -15.17 13.86 -16.37
N PRO A 406 -14.88 12.57 -16.14
CA PRO A 406 -15.15 11.95 -14.85
C PRO A 406 -14.09 12.41 -13.82
N VAL A 407 -14.54 12.75 -12.61
CA VAL A 407 -13.69 13.23 -11.52
C VAL A 407 -13.25 12.04 -10.67
N ALA A 408 -11.94 11.94 -10.40
CA ALA A 408 -11.41 10.91 -9.52
C ALA A 408 -11.78 11.20 -8.06
N PRO A 409 -12.17 10.19 -7.27
CA PRO A 409 -12.46 10.38 -5.86
C PRO A 409 -11.20 10.79 -5.08
N ARG A 410 -11.39 11.59 -4.02
CA ARG A 410 -10.29 12.07 -3.17
C ARG A 410 -9.77 10.94 -2.28
N ILE A 411 -8.46 10.79 -2.22
CA ILE A 411 -7.78 9.80 -1.39
C ILE A 411 -7.50 10.40 -0.01
N ASN A 412 -8.00 9.75 1.06
CA ASN A 412 -7.65 10.12 2.43
C ASN A 412 -6.41 9.35 2.90
N TYR A 413 -5.25 10.01 2.81
CA TYR A 413 -3.95 9.44 3.16
C TYR A 413 -3.85 8.95 4.62
N TRP A 414 -4.39 9.73 5.56
CA TRP A 414 -4.33 9.42 6.99
C TRP A 414 -5.16 8.18 7.36
N GLN A 415 -6.38 8.11 6.81
CA GLN A 415 -7.25 6.96 7.01
C GLN A 415 -6.62 5.68 6.44
N GLN A 416 -6.06 5.75 5.23
CA GLN A 416 -5.36 4.59 4.64
C GLN A 416 -4.18 4.14 5.51
N TRP A 417 -3.34 5.08 5.98
CA TRP A 417 -2.21 4.76 6.83
C TRP A 417 -2.63 4.01 8.10
N TRP A 418 -3.65 4.52 8.81
CA TRP A 418 -4.15 3.89 10.03
C TRP A 418 -4.70 2.48 9.79
N VAL A 419 -5.47 2.30 8.71
CA VAL A 419 -6.01 0.99 8.32
C VAL A 419 -4.89 0.01 8.02
N LEU A 420 -3.86 0.43 7.29
CA LEU A 420 -2.70 -0.40 6.94
C LEU A 420 -1.87 -0.77 8.18
N CYS A 421 -1.65 0.17 9.12
CA CYS A 421 -0.99 -0.11 10.39
C CYS A 421 -1.72 -1.21 11.17
N ARG A 422 -3.05 -1.08 11.32
CA ARG A 422 -3.87 -2.09 12.01
C ARG A 422 -3.83 -3.44 11.29
N ARG A 423 -3.88 -3.45 9.96
CA ARG A 423 -3.77 -4.66 9.15
C ARG A 423 -2.42 -5.35 9.38
N ASN A 424 -1.31 -4.61 9.26
CA ASN A 424 0.04 -5.15 9.43
C ASN A 424 0.24 -5.71 10.85
N LEU A 425 -0.23 -5.02 11.88
CA LEU A 425 -0.20 -5.52 13.26
C LEU A 425 -1.03 -6.81 13.40
N THR A 426 -2.23 -6.86 12.82
CA THR A 426 -3.08 -8.06 12.84
C THR A 426 -2.36 -9.25 12.19
N ILE A 427 -1.74 -9.03 11.03
CA ILE A 427 -0.97 -10.07 10.31
C ILE A 427 0.20 -10.54 11.17
N LEU A 428 0.95 -9.61 11.76
CA LEU A 428 2.10 -9.92 12.61
C LEU A 428 1.69 -10.79 13.82
N PHE A 429 0.63 -10.41 14.54
CA PHE A 429 0.15 -11.18 15.69
C PHE A 429 -0.40 -12.57 15.30
N LYS A 430 -0.92 -12.73 14.08
CA LYS A 430 -1.42 -14.02 13.59
C LYS A 430 -0.29 -14.92 13.09
N ASN A 431 0.81 -14.35 12.62
CA ASN A 431 2.00 -15.10 12.26
C ASN A 431 2.90 -15.30 13.49
N LYS A 432 2.47 -16.18 14.41
CA LYS A 432 3.20 -16.46 15.66
C LYS A 432 4.65 -16.85 15.44
N MET A 433 4.96 -17.57 14.35
CA MET A 433 6.34 -17.96 14.02
C MET A 433 7.18 -16.73 13.67
N SER A 434 6.72 -15.89 12.74
CA SER A 434 7.43 -14.67 12.36
C SER A 434 7.58 -13.70 13.54
N LEU A 435 6.52 -13.52 14.33
CA LEU A 435 6.56 -12.67 15.51
C LEU A 435 7.54 -13.22 16.56
N SER A 436 7.53 -14.53 16.82
CA SER A 436 8.48 -15.17 17.74
C SER A 436 9.92 -14.95 17.28
N LEU A 437 10.23 -15.18 16.00
CA LEU A 437 11.57 -14.93 15.46
C LEU A 437 11.99 -13.45 15.57
N MET A 438 11.09 -12.51 15.28
CA MET A 438 11.37 -11.08 15.41
C MET A 438 11.61 -10.63 16.86
N LEU A 439 10.85 -11.16 17.82
CA LEU A 439 11.01 -10.81 19.23
C LEU A 439 12.19 -11.52 19.89
N THR A 440 12.50 -12.76 19.50
CA THR A 440 13.59 -13.55 20.09
C THR A 440 14.98 -13.21 19.53
N GLY A 441 15.06 -12.63 18.33
CA GLY A 441 16.35 -12.25 17.73
C GLY A 441 17.18 -11.33 18.62
N ALA A 442 16.58 -10.28 19.19
CA ALA A 442 17.29 -9.33 20.05
C ALA A 442 17.76 -9.95 21.39
N PRO A 443 16.93 -10.71 22.14
CA PRO A 443 17.39 -11.46 23.31
C PRO A 443 18.50 -12.47 23.00
N ILE A 444 18.43 -13.20 21.87
CA ILE A 444 19.46 -14.19 21.52
C ILE A 444 20.79 -13.50 21.26
N LEU A 445 20.80 -12.46 20.43
CA LEU A 445 22.02 -11.69 20.14
C LEU A 445 22.55 -10.98 21.38
N GLY A 446 21.67 -10.34 22.16
CA GLY A 446 22.02 -9.71 23.43
C GLY A 446 22.57 -10.72 24.45
N GLY A 447 22.04 -11.94 24.45
CA GLY A 447 22.49 -13.07 25.26
C GLY A 447 23.96 -13.44 25.02
N PHE A 448 24.46 -13.26 23.80
CA PHE A 448 25.88 -13.48 23.52
C PHE A 448 26.80 -12.54 24.32
N ASN A 449 26.32 -11.38 24.77
CA ASN A 449 27.13 -10.52 25.62
C ASN A 449 27.51 -11.19 26.96
N PHE A 450 26.64 -12.02 27.53
CA PHE A 450 26.95 -12.79 28.75
C PHE A 450 27.96 -13.91 28.51
N LEU A 451 28.02 -14.45 27.29
CA LEU A 451 28.93 -15.54 26.95
C LEU A 451 30.32 -15.03 26.52
N LEU A 452 30.37 -13.85 25.92
CA LEU A 452 31.60 -13.31 25.31
C LEU A 452 32.38 -12.39 26.26
N TRP A 453 31.72 -11.71 27.19
CA TRP A 453 32.34 -10.61 27.96
C TRP A 453 32.32 -10.87 29.47
N LYS A 454 33.34 -10.34 30.16
CA LYS A 454 33.41 -10.31 31.63
C LYS A 454 32.72 -9.05 32.17
N SER A 455 32.22 -9.12 33.40
CA SER A 455 31.44 -8.04 34.03
C SER A 455 32.28 -6.82 34.43
N ASP A 456 33.58 -7.00 34.64
CA ASP A 456 34.56 -5.98 35.04
C ASP A 456 35.28 -5.32 33.86
N LEU A 457 34.73 -5.43 32.65
CA LEU A 457 35.37 -5.00 31.41
C LEU A 457 35.80 -3.52 31.40
N PHE A 458 34.95 -2.65 31.97
CA PHE A 458 35.20 -1.21 32.08
C PHE A 458 35.90 -0.81 33.39
N ASP A 459 36.30 -1.76 34.25
CA ASP A 459 37.02 -1.44 35.49
C ASP A 459 38.41 -0.87 35.17
N THR A 460 38.74 0.26 35.79
CA THR A 460 40.06 0.90 35.71
C THR A 460 41.22 -0.04 36.11
N LYS A 461 40.99 -0.99 37.01
CA LYS A 461 42.02 -1.90 37.52
C LYS A 461 42.11 -3.17 36.67
N THR A 462 41.06 -3.96 36.61
CA THR A 462 41.09 -5.31 36.00
C THR A 462 40.53 -5.39 34.59
N GLY A 463 39.97 -4.28 34.08
CA GLY A 463 39.32 -4.22 32.77
C GLY A 463 40.28 -4.35 31.59
N ASN A 464 39.70 -4.39 30.38
CA ASN A 464 40.47 -4.43 29.13
C ASN A 464 39.89 -3.44 28.12
N PRO A 465 40.66 -2.42 27.71
CA PRO A 465 40.14 -1.35 26.87
C PRO A 465 39.90 -1.78 25.43
N GLY A 466 40.74 -2.66 24.87
CA GLY A 466 40.54 -3.20 23.53
C GLY A 466 39.28 -4.05 23.46
N GLN A 467 39.04 -4.89 24.48
CA GLN A 467 37.82 -5.69 24.58
C GLN A 467 36.57 -4.82 24.84
N SER A 468 36.69 -3.74 25.61
CA SER A 468 35.60 -2.76 25.82
C SER A 468 35.15 -2.13 24.51
N ILE A 469 36.09 -1.63 23.70
CA ILE A 469 35.79 -1.07 22.37
C ILE A 469 35.17 -2.13 21.46
N THR A 470 35.74 -3.34 21.46
CA THR A 470 35.24 -4.45 20.65
C THR A 470 33.80 -4.81 21.05
N MET A 471 33.48 -4.82 22.34
CA MET A 471 32.12 -5.10 22.82
C MET A 471 31.12 -4.05 22.35
N LEU A 472 31.45 -2.75 22.45
CA LEU A 472 30.60 -1.67 21.97
C LEU A 472 30.35 -1.79 20.46
N PHE A 473 31.40 -2.11 19.69
CA PHE A 473 31.28 -2.33 18.25
C PHE A 473 30.41 -3.55 17.91
N VAL A 474 30.63 -4.68 18.59
CA VAL A 474 29.86 -5.91 18.41
C VAL A 474 28.39 -5.68 18.77
N THR A 475 28.10 -4.91 19.82
CA THR A 475 26.72 -4.53 20.20
C THR A 475 26.02 -3.72 19.11
N VAL A 476 26.73 -2.77 18.48
CA VAL A 476 26.21 -2.03 17.32
C VAL A 476 25.96 -2.95 16.13
N ILE A 477 26.88 -3.87 15.84
CA ILE A 477 26.69 -4.86 14.77
C ILE A 477 25.46 -5.71 15.05
N MET A 478 25.27 -6.21 16.27
CA MET A 478 24.09 -6.98 16.67
C MET A 478 22.80 -6.19 16.44
N ALA A 479 22.77 -4.90 16.83
CA ALA A 479 21.63 -4.02 16.61
C ALA A 479 21.32 -3.86 15.11
N VAL A 480 22.35 -3.56 14.29
CA VAL A 480 22.19 -3.34 12.85
C VAL A 480 21.80 -4.62 12.12
N MET A 481 22.41 -5.75 12.44
CA MET A 481 22.09 -7.04 11.83
C MET A 481 20.67 -7.49 12.16
N ALA A 482 20.26 -7.45 13.43
CA ALA A 482 18.90 -7.85 13.80
C ALA A 482 17.84 -6.94 13.17
N GLY A 483 18.07 -5.63 13.09
CA GLY A 483 17.10 -4.72 12.46
C GLY A 483 16.96 -4.93 10.95
N ALA A 484 18.09 -5.03 10.22
CA ALA A 484 18.07 -5.26 8.78
C ALA A 484 17.44 -6.62 8.42
N LEU A 485 17.83 -7.69 9.12
CA LEU A 485 17.31 -9.04 8.86
C LEU A 485 15.82 -9.17 9.20
N ALA A 486 15.33 -8.46 10.22
CA ALA A 486 13.91 -8.49 10.58
C ALA A 486 13.00 -7.89 9.49
N THR A 487 13.48 -6.93 8.71
CA THR A 487 12.65 -6.16 7.77
C THR A 487 12.93 -6.41 6.30
N MET A 488 14.03 -7.11 5.95
CA MET A 488 14.38 -7.42 4.57
C MET A 488 13.29 -8.13 3.74
N PRO A 489 12.38 -8.98 4.28
CA PRO A 489 11.38 -9.64 3.44
C PRO A 489 10.06 -8.84 3.35
N GLU A 490 9.87 -7.77 4.13
CA GLU A 490 8.56 -7.18 4.40
C GLU A 490 7.84 -6.59 3.17
N ILE A 491 8.56 -5.90 2.28
CA ILE A 491 7.99 -5.33 1.04
C ILE A 491 8.01 -6.40 -0.06
N ALA A 492 9.14 -7.09 -0.23
CA ALA A 492 9.35 -8.09 -1.26
C ALA A 492 8.25 -9.17 -1.25
N LYS A 493 7.86 -9.67 -0.06
CA LYS A 493 6.82 -10.70 0.12
C LYS A 493 5.40 -10.22 -0.24
N GLU A 494 5.14 -8.91 -0.20
CA GLU A 494 3.81 -8.33 -0.41
C GLU A 494 3.67 -7.58 -1.74
N THR A 495 4.72 -7.55 -2.56
CA THR A 495 4.77 -6.76 -3.81
C THR A 495 3.56 -6.98 -4.71
N ALA A 496 3.11 -8.24 -4.84
CA ALA A 496 1.94 -8.60 -5.64
C ALA A 496 0.65 -7.98 -5.08
N ILE A 497 0.46 -8.05 -3.75
CA ILE A 497 -0.69 -7.46 -3.05
C ILE A 497 -0.66 -5.94 -3.19
N TYR A 498 0.49 -5.31 -2.98
CA TYR A 498 0.68 -3.87 -3.13
C TYR A 498 0.31 -3.39 -4.54
N ARG A 499 0.82 -4.03 -5.60
CA ARG A 499 0.51 -3.65 -7.00
C ARG A 499 -0.98 -3.71 -7.28
N ARG A 500 -1.66 -4.77 -6.84
CA ARG A 500 -3.12 -4.89 -6.98
C ARG A 500 -3.84 -3.77 -6.24
N GLU A 501 -3.54 -3.54 -4.97
CA GLU A 501 -4.19 -2.49 -4.17
C GLU A 501 -3.90 -1.08 -4.70
N ARG A 502 -2.70 -0.86 -5.27
CA ARG A 502 -2.30 0.39 -5.92
C ARG A 502 -3.19 0.70 -7.12
N SER A 503 -3.49 -0.30 -7.95
CA SER A 503 -4.39 -0.14 -9.08
C SER A 503 -5.82 0.24 -8.65
N ALA A 504 -6.25 -0.21 -7.46
CA ALA A 504 -7.52 0.15 -6.84
C ALA A 504 -7.51 1.45 -6.02
N GLY A 505 -6.42 2.24 -6.06
CA GLY A 505 -6.35 3.57 -5.45
C GLY A 505 -5.61 3.68 -4.11
N LEU A 506 -4.83 2.68 -3.70
CA LEU A 506 -3.90 2.80 -2.56
C LEU A 506 -2.82 3.87 -2.83
N GLY A 507 -2.52 4.71 -1.85
CA GLY A 507 -1.41 5.66 -1.91
C GLY A 507 -0.06 5.01 -1.59
N VAL A 508 1.02 5.51 -2.19
CA VAL A 508 2.40 5.04 -1.92
C VAL A 508 2.85 5.43 -0.50
N LEU A 509 2.61 6.69 -0.11
CA LEU A 509 3.04 7.23 1.19
C LEU A 509 2.36 6.53 2.38
N PRO A 510 1.02 6.31 2.40
CA PRO A 510 0.37 5.61 3.50
C PRO A 510 0.87 4.17 3.66
N TYR A 511 1.17 3.50 2.54
CA TYR A 511 1.75 2.16 2.55
C TYR A 511 3.13 2.15 3.20
N LEU A 512 4.07 2.97 2.73
CA LEU A 512 5.42 3.04 3.29
C LEU A 512 5.42 3.50 4.75
N ALA A 513 4.62 4.52 5.08
CA ALA A 513 4.46 5.00 6.45
C ALA A 513 3.92 3.91 7.39
N SER A 514 3.10 2.97 6.90
CA SER A 514 2.63 1.85 7.71
C SER A 514 3.74 0.83 8.02
N LYS A 515 4.72 0.69 7.12
CA LYS A 515 5.90 -0.16 7.32
C LYS A 515 6.89 0.51 8.27
N PHE A 516 7.16 1.80 8.08
CA PHE A 516 8.01 2.57 9.00
C PHE A 516 7.45 2.62 10.43
N HIS A 517 6.13 2.77 10.58
CA HIS A 517 5.50 2.75 11.90
C HIS A 517 5.74 1.42 12.64
N LEU A 518 5.62 0.29 11.94
CA LEU A 518 5.90 -1.01 12.53
C LEU A 518 7.38 -1.17 12.88
N SER A 519 8.28 -0.77 11.98
CA SER A 519 9.73 -0.77 12.23
C SER A 519 10.12 0.11 13.41
N PHE A 520 9.48 1.26 13.58
CA PHE A 520 9.72 2.14 14.73
C PHE A 520 9.39 1.45 16.06
N LEU A 521 8.22 0.80 16.15
CA LEU A 521 7.82 0.06 17.36
C LEU A 521 8.76 -1.11 17.66
N LEU A 522 9.16 -1.86 16.64
CA LEU A 522 10.11 -2.97 16.79
C LEU A 522 11.51 -2.48 17.20
N ALA A 523 11.96 -1.33 16.67
CA ALA A 523 13.24 -0.74 17.04
C ALA A 523 13.27 -0.27 18.51
N LEU A 524 12.17 0.30 19.02
CA LEU A 524 12.04 0.65 20.44
C LEU A 524 12.18 -0.58 21.35
N TYR A 525 11.53 -1.68 20.98
CA TYR A 525 11.65 -2.95 21.70
C TYR A 525 13.06 -3.53 21.62
N GLN A 526 13.61 -3.66 20.41
CA GLN A 526 14.91 -4.27 20.18
C GLN A 526 16.04 -3.51 20.90
N SER A 527 16.02 -2.18 20.86
CA SER A 527 17.01 -1.36 21.57
C SER A 527 16.92 -1.49 23.08
N ALA A 528 15.70 -1.57 23.64
CA ALA A 528 15.51 -1.76 25.08
C ALA A 528 16.06 -3.12 25.53
N VAL A 529 15.79 -4.18 24.76
CA VAL A 529 16.29 -5.53 25.06
C VAL A 529 17.81 -5.62 24.95
N LEU A 530 18.39 -5.10 23.86
CA LEU A 530 19.84 -5.13 23.66
C LEU A 530 20.58 -4.36 24.76
N LEU A 531 20.10 -3.16 25.12
CA LEU A 531 20.66 -2.38 26.22
C LEU A 531 20.49 -3.11 27.55
N GLY A 532 19.31 -3.68 27.82
CA GLY A 532 19.06 -4.46 29.04
C GLY A 532 20.02 -5.64 29.19
N CYS A 533 20.27 -6.39 28.12
CA CYS A 533 21.26 -7.46 28.11
C CYS A 533 22.68 -6.94 28.33
N MET A 534 23.05 -5.82 27.71
CA MET A 534 24.38 -5.21 27.85
C MET A 534 24.65 -4.78 29.30
N VAL A 535 23.72 -4.03 29.92
CA VAL A 535 23.86 -3.52 31.30
C VAL A 535 23.82 -4.66 32.33
N SER A 536 23.10 -5.74 32.02
CA SER A 536 23.08 -6.94 32.86
C SER A 536 24.37 -7.75 32.77
N ALA A 537 25.06 -7.72 31.62
CA ALA A 537 26.31 -8.45 31.41
C ALA A 537 27.54 -7.66 31.91
N VAL A 538 27.51 -6.32 31.79
CA VAL A 538 28.66 -5.45 32.04
C VAL A 538 28.25 -4.18 32.77
N THR A 539 29.08 -3.72 33.70
CA THR A 539 28.89 -2.46 34.42
C THR A 539 29.15 -1.25 33.51
N VAL A 540 28.15 -0.38 33.36
CA VAL A 540 28.19 0.81 32.48
C VAL A 540 27.72 2.04 33.29
N PRO A 541 28.26 3.25 33.06
CA PRO A 541 27.84 4.45 33.78
C PRO A 541 26.33 4.73 33.63
N GLU A 542 25.62 4.91 34.74
CA GLU A 542 24.16 5.13 34.74
C GLU A 542 23.75 6.41 33.99
N SER A 543 24.58 7.47 34.05
CA SER A 543 24.37 8.72 33.34
C SER A 543 24.37 8.57 31.82
N ALA A 544 25.03 7.53 31.30
CA ALA A 544 25.13 7.26 29.87
C ALA A 544 23.93 6.48 29.30
N LEU A 545 23.13 5.83 30.16
CA LEU A 545 22.07 4.91 29.73
C LEU A 545 21.02 5.54 28.80
N PRO A 546 20.50 6.76 29.05
CA PRO A 546 19.52 7.37 28.13
C PRO A 546 20.13 7.64 26.75
N GLY A 547 21.38 8.09 26.70
CA GLY A 547 22.10 8.31 25.46
C GLY A 547 22.32 7.01 24.70
N MET A 548 22.76 5.96 25.39
CA MET A 548 23.00 4.64 24.78
C MET A 548 21.71 4.03 24.25
N TYR A 549 20.59 4.18 24.96
CA TYR A 549 19.28 3.75 24.49
C TYR A 549 18.90 4.44 23.17
N VAL A 550 18.98 5.78 23.13
CA VAL A 550 18.67 6.56 21.91
C VAL A 550 19.58 6.14 20.76
N THR A 551 20.88 5.94 21.02
CA THR A 551 21.85 5.50 20.00
C THR A 551 21.51 4.12 19.45
N LEU A 552 21.23 3.13 20.31
CA LEU A 552 20.83 1.78 19.89
C LEU A 552 19.47 1.77 19.20
N PHE A 553 18.54 2.63 19.62
CA PHE A 553 17.26 2.83 18.97
C PHE A 553 17.43 3.36 17.55
N LEU A 554 18.20 4.44 17.36
CA LEU A 554 18.47 5.00 16.03
C LEU A 554 19.23 4.02 15.13
N ALA A 555 20.19 3.27 15.67
CA ALA A 555 20.88 2.21 14.92
C ALA A 555 19.92 1.09 14.47
N SER A 556 19.07 0.62 15.39
CA SER A 556 18.07 -0.42 15.09
C SER A 556 17.03 0.08 14.08
N PHE A 557 16.52 1.29 14.26
CA PHE A 557 15.55 1.88 13.34
C PHE A 557 16.16 2.15 11.96
N GLY A 558 17.35 2.75 11.89
CA GLY A 558 18.06 2.98 10.64
C GLY A 558 18.37 1.70 9.88
N SER A 559 18.73 0.63 10.59
CA SER A 559 18.99 -0.68 9.96
C SER A 559 17.72 -1.37 9.49
N MET A 560 16.59 -1.19 10.20
CA MET A 560 15.28 -1.65 9.72
C MET A 560 14.84 -0.89 8.47
N VAL A 561 15.07 0.42 8.39
CA VAL A 561 14.81 1.20 7.19
C VAL A 561 15.72 0.74 6.04
N LEU A 562 16.99 0.42 6.32
CA LEU A 562 17.91 -0.19 5.36
C LEU A 562 17.43 -1.57 4.88
N GLY A 563 16.88 -2.40 5.76
CA GLY A 563 16.26 -3.67 5.40
C GLY A 563 15.03 -3.49 4.50
N LEU A 564 14.16 -2.51 4.81
CA LEU A 564 13.04 -2.14 3.93
C LEU A 564 13.51 -1.63 2.56
N LEU A 565 14.60 -0.86 2.51
CA LEU A 565 15.21 -0.42 1.26
C LEU A 565 15.67 -1.62 0.40
N VAL A 566 16.37 -2.58 1.01
CA VAL A 566 16.75 -3.83 0.34
C VAL A 566 15.52 -4.60 -0.14
N SER A 567 14.48 -4.67 0.69
CA SER A 567 13.21 -5.32 0.38
C SER A 567 12.51 -4.71 -0.83
N ALA A 568 12.55 -3.38 -0.98
CA ALA A 568 12.00 -2.67 -2.13
C ALA A 568 12.79 -2.98 -3.41
N ILE A 569 14.12 -3.03 -3.33
CA ILE A 569 14.98 -3.33 -4.49
C ILE A 569 14.83 -4.79 -4.92
N ALA A 570 14.62 -5.71 -3.98
CA ALA A 570 14.55 -7.13 -4.25
C ALA A 570 13.38 -7.49 -5.18
N PRO A 571 13.63 -8.22 -6.29
CA PRO A 571 12.56 -8.62 -7.22
C PRO A 571 11.58 -9.64 -6.60
N ASN A 572 12.03 -10.40 -5.61
CA ASN A 572 11.25 -11.39 -4.89
C ASN A 572 11.86 -11.64 -3.50
N GLN A 573 11.11 -12.34 -2.64
CA GLN A 573 11.54 -12.65 -1.27
C GLN A 573 12.81 -13.52 -1.20
N SER A 574 13.08 -14.35 -2.20
CA SER A 574 14.24 -15.25 -2.23
C SER A 574 15.56 -14.53 -2.47
N VAL A 575 15.53 -13.38 -3.17
CA VAL A 575 16.72 -12.57 -3.47
C VAL A 575 17.04 -11.59 -2.33
N ALA A 576 16.05 -11.20 -1.52
CA ALA A 576 16.23 -10.22 -0.45
C ALA A 576 17.35 -10.57 0.57
N PRO A 577 17.52 -11.83 1.03
CA PRO A 577 18.63 -12.20 1.92
C PRO A 577 20.01 -11.97 1.31
N LEU A 578 20.19 -12.28 0.02
CA LEU A 578 21.47 -12.13 -0.67
C LEU A 578 21.88 -10.65 -0.76
N LEU A 579 20.92 -9.79 -1.11
CA LEU A 579 21.14 -8.34 -1.15
C LEU A 579 21.41 -7.78 0.26
N THR A 580 20.77 -8.33 1.28
CA THR A 580 20.99 -7.90 2.67
C THR A 580 22.42 -8.19 3.11
N ILE A 581 22.97 -9.36 2.76
CA ILE A 581 24.38 -9.70 3.04
C ILE A 581 25.32 -8.72 2.33
N LEU A 582 25.06 -8.40 1.06
CA LEU A 582 25.87 -7.45 0.28
C LEU A 582 25.90 -6.06 0.93
N VAL A 583 24.80 -5.65 1.57
CA VAL A 583 24.70 -4.37 2.28
C VAL A 583 25.32 -4.43 3.67
N LEU A 584 25.19 -5.54 4.40
CA LEU A 584 25.70 -5.68 5.78
C LEU A 584 27.22 -5.86 5.85
N VAL A 585 27.86 -6.54 4.89
CA VAL A 585 29.30 -6.78 4.92
C VAL A 585 30.11 -5.47 4.94
N PRO A 586 29.85 -4.48 4.05
CA PRO A 586 30.50 -3.17 4.13
C PRO A 586 30.30 -2.46 5.46
N GLN A 587 29.12 -2.60 6.09
CA GLN A 587 28.81 -1.98 7.39
C GLN A 587 29.73 -2.50 8.50
N VAL A 588 30.12 -3.77 8.44
CA VAL A 588 31.05 -4.36 9.40
C VAL A 588 32.50 -3.92 9.10
N ILE A 589 32.91 -3.93 7.83
CA ILE A 589 34.29 -3.64 7.44
C ILE A 589 34.64 -2.15 7.62
N PHE A 590 33.78 -1.27 7.14
CA PHE A 590 34.02 0.18 7.11
C PHE A 590 33.40 0.92 8.31
N GLY A 591 32.89 0.19 9.32
CA GLY A 591 32.27 0.78 10.52
C GLY A 591 33.27 1.44 11.49
N GLY A 592 34.58 1.22 11.32
CA GLY A 592 35.63 1.86 12.13
C GLY A 592 35.98 1.14 13.44
N GLY A 593 35.35 -0.01 13.73
CA GLY A 593 35.63 -0.81 14.93
C GLY A 593 36.64 -1.95 14.74
N ILE A 594 36.76 -2.51 13.53
CA ILE A 594 37.78 -3.54 13.22
C ILE A 594 39.13 -2.89 12.88
N LEU A 595 39.07 -1.87 12.03
CA LEU A 595 40.23 -1.10 11.59
C LEU A 595 39.94 0.39 11.86
N PRO A 596 40.94 1.14 12.36
CA PRO A 596 40.81 2.58 12.59
C PRO A 596 40.59 3.34 11.29
N VAL A 597 39.77 4.38 11.36
CA VAL A 597 39.47 5.25 10.20
C VAL A 597 40.72 5.98 9.69
N SER A 598 41.70 6.23 10.57
CA SER A 598 42.99 6.86 10.20
C SER A 598 43.82 6.01 9.24
N GLU A 599 43.66 4.68 9.28
CA GLU A 599 44.40 3.75 8.43
C GLU A 599 43.77 3.58 7.03
N PHE A 600 42.52 4.02 6.85
CA PHE A 600 41.85 3.96 5.56
C PHE A 600 42.48 4.94 4.56
N LYS A 601 42.62 4.48 3.32
CA LYS A 601 42.83 5.37 2.16
C LYS A 601 41.64 6.32 2.01
N ASP A 602 41.80 7.40 1.26
CA ASP A 602 40.76 8.42 1.10
C ASP A 602 39.42 7.85 0.59
N SER A 603 39.46 6.85 -0.30
CA SER A 603 38.26 6.13 -0.74
C SER A 603 37.57 5.33 0.38
N GLY A 604 38.34 4.74 1.29
CA GLY A 604 37.81 4.05 2.47
C GLY A 604 37.21 5.02 3.49
N LYS A 605 37.81 6.21 3.65
CA LYS A 605 37.26 7.29 4.49
C LYS A 605 35.91 7.79 3.95
N PHE A 606 35.79 7.93 2.62
CA PHE A 606 34.51 8.25 1.98
C PHE A 606 33.46 7.15 2.23
N LEU A 607 33.82 5.87 2.03
CA LEU A 607 32.90 4.75 2.30
C LEU A 607 32.48 4.68 3.77
N ASN A 608 33.38 4.94 4.71
CA ASN A 608 33.08 4.99 6.15
C ASN A 608 31.97 6.01 6.47
N GLN A 609 31.95 7.18 5.82
CA GLN A 609 30.89 8.18 6.03
C GLN A 609 29.49 7.69 5.61
N LEU A 610 29.42 6.70 4.71
CA LEU A 610 28.17 6.09 4.26
C LEU A 610 27.73 4.91 5.14
N MET A 611 28.55 4.47 6.10
CA MET A 611 28.20 3.35 6.97
C MET A 611 27.31 3.82 8.12
N LEU A 612 26.16 3.17 8.27
CA LEU A 612 25.24 3.36 9.38
C LEU A 612 25.87 2.94 10.70
N THR A 613 26.70 1.89 10.73
CA THR A 613 27.35 1.36 11.95
C THR A 613 28.36 2.33 12.57
N LYS A 614 28.94 3.23 11.78
CA LYS A 614 29.94 4.20 12.24
C LYS A 614 29.42 5.07 13.38
N TYR A 615 28.36 5.84 13.11
CA TYR A 615 27.82 6.84 14.02
C TYR A 615 27.36 6.29 15.38
N PRO A 616 26.61 5.17 15.47
CA PRO A 616 26.24 4.61 16.75
C PRO A 616 27.44 4.02 17.50
N PHE A 617 28.43 3.48 16.79
CA PHE A 617 29.67 3.02 17.42
C PHE A 617 30.45 4.18 18.05
N GLU A 618 30.70 5.25 17.30
CA GLU A 618 31.34 6.47 17.81
C GLU A 618 30.57 7.07 18.98
N SER A 619 29.23 7.10 18.90
CA SER A 619 28.38 7.59 19.97
C SER A 619 28.47 6.73 21.24
N LEU A 620 28.46 5.39 21.13
CA LEU A 620 28.57 4.50 22.30
C LEU A 620 29.94 4.59 22.97
N VAL A 621 31.04 4.69 22.21
CA VAL A 621 32.39 4.91 22.75
C VAL A 621 32.41 6.21 23.57
N THR A 622 31.88 7.28 23.00
CA THR A 622 31.83 8.60 23.67
C THR A 622 30.96 8.56 24.92
N LEU A 623 29.77 7.97 24.85
CA LEU A 623 28.84 7.88 25.98
C LEU A 623 29.38 6.99 27.10
N SER A 624 30.19 5.97 26.79
CA SER A 624 30.81 5.14 27.81
C SER A 624 31.89 5.85 28.64
N GLY A 625 32.27 7.09 28.28
CA GLY A 625 33.37 7.84 28.92
C GLY A 625 34.76 7.31 28.53
N LEU A 626 34.83 6.37 27.59
CA LEU A 626 36.08 5.70 27.23
C LEU A 626 37.02 6.67 26.50
N GLY A 627 38.07 7.10 27.20
CA GLY A 627 39.07 8.03 26.67
C GLY A 627 38.68 9.51 26.79
N GLU A 628 37.65 9.85 27.58
CA GLU A 628 37.25 11.25 27.82
C GLU A 628 38.36 12.08 28.46
N ASP A 629 39.05 11.52 29.46
CA ASP A 629 40.16 12.18 30.16
C ASP A 629 41.36 12.41 29.23
N VAL A 630 41.60 11.48 28.31
CA VAL A 630 42.63 11.56 27.28
C VAL A 630 42.30 12.66 26.27
N ALA A 631 41.04 12.74 25.84
CA ALA A 631 40.61 13.72 24.85
C ALA A 631 40.63 15.16 25.39
N LYS A 632 40.37 15.34 26.69
CA LYS A 632 40.42 16.65 27.38
C LYS A 632 41.82 17.14 27.66
N ASP A 633 42.82 16.26 27.68
CA ASP A 633 44.20 16.63 27.98
C ASP A 633 44.82 17.48 26.83
N PRO A 634 45.30 18.71 27.11
CA PRO A 634 45.89 19.62 26.14
C PRO A 634 47.06 19.05 25.33
N CYS A 635 47.78 18.06 25.87
CA CYS A 635 48.93 17.45 25.23
C CYS A 635 48.53 16.45 24.16
N TRP A 636 47.35 15.84 24.27
CA TRP A 636 46.80 14.98 23.22
C TRP A 636 46.28 15.79 22.03
N GLN A 637 45.84 17.03 22.25
CA GLN A 637 45.38 17.96 21.21
C GLN A 637 46.50 18.51 20.30
N LYS A 638 47.78 18.31 20.67
CA LYS A 638 48.93 18.73 19.84
C LYS A 638 49.15 17.76 18.66
N PRO A 639 49.56 18.25 17.48
CA PRO A 639 49.93 17.39 16.36
C PRO A 639 50.96 16.33 16.78
N GLU A 640 50.83 15.10 16.27
CA GLU A 640 51.63 13.96 16.74
C GLU A 640 53.15 14.22 16.71
N ARG A 641 53.64 14.96 15.71
CA ARG A 641 55.06 15.34 15.58
C ARG A 641 55.54 16.27 16.70
N GLU A 642 54.70 17.21 17.14
CA GLU A 642 55.01 18.15 18.22
C GLU A 642 54.87 17.47 19.58
N ARG A 643 53.81 16.68 19.74
CA ARG A 643 53.57 15.88 20.94
C ARG A 643 54.74 14.95 21.25
N ARG A 644 55.31 14.27 20.24
CA ARG A 644 56.49 13.39 20.39
C ARG A 644 57.79 14.14 20.75
N ARG A 645 57.83 15.47 20.59
CA ARG A 645 59.01 16.32 20.89
C ARG A 645 58.92 17.02 22.26
N LEU A 646 57.83 16.84 23.00
CA LEU A 646 57.67 17.41 24.34
C LEU A 646 58.79 16.92 25.28
N SER A 647 59.37 17.85 26.04
CA SER A 647 60.33 17.53 27.09
C SER A 647 59.68 16.73 28.23
N VAL A 648 60.49 16.07 29.07
CA VAL A 648 59.97 15.29 30.21
C VAL A 648 59.18 16.17 31.19
N GLN A 649 59.58 17.43 31.37
CA GLN A 649 58.87 18.38 32.24
C GLN A 649 57.52 18.79 31.66
N GLU A 650 57.46 19.13 30.37
CA GLU A 650 56.20 19.45 29.69
C GLU A 650 55.26 18.25 29.64
N SER A 651 55.79 17.05 29.42
CA SER A 651 55.01 15.81 29.42
C SER A 651 54.40 15.47 30.78
N ASN A 652 55.06 15.87 31.88
CA ASN A 652 54.57 15.65 33.25
C ASN A 652 53.60 16.74 33.72
N ALA A 653 53.46 17.84 32.97
CA ALA A 653 52.48 18.90 33.23
C ALA A 653 51.09 18.57 32.65
N CYS A 654 50.99 17.53 31.84
CA CYS A 654 49.75 17.04 31.25
C CYS A 654 49.07 16.03 32.19
N ASP A 655 47.75 16.08 32.32
CA ASP A 655 47.02 15.22 33.26
C ASP A 655 46.98 13.73 32.84
N CYS A 656 46.87 13.45 31.54
CA CYS A 656 46.69 12.12 30.97
C CYS A 656 47.74 11.80 29.92
N TYR A 657 48.97 12.31 30.07
CA TYR A 657 50.08 12.06 29.14
C TYR A 657 51.39 11.73 29.88
N GLY A 658 52.31 11.06 29.19
CA GLY A 658 53.55 10.55 29.80
C GLY A 658 53.28 9.55 30.93
N ASN A 659 53.89 9.80 32.10
CA ASN A 659 53.74 8.93 33.27
C ASN A 659 52.41 9.18 34.04
N ASN A 660 51.73 10.30 33.79
CA ASN A 660 50.48 10.64 34.47
C ASN A 660 49.27 9.84 33.95
N VAL A 661 49.40 9.24 32.77
CA VAL A 661 48.45 8.26 32.20
C VAL A 661 48.03 7.19 33.22
N PHE A 662 48.97 6.69 34.03
CA PHE A 662 48.69 5.63 35.01
C PHE A 662 48.32 6.16 36.40
N LYS A 663 48.37 7.49 36.59
CA LYS A 663 48.16 8.14 37.89
C LYS A 663 46.83 8.89 37.96
N GLN A 664 46.45 9.55 36.87
CA GLN A 664 45.36 10.52 36.84
C GLN A 664 44.27 10.16 35.81
N CYS A 665 44.60 9.44 34.74
CA CYS A 665 43.62 9.02 33.72
C CYS A 665 42.78 7.82 34.19
N GLN A 666 41.46 7.91 34.05
CA GLN A 666 40.56 6.78 34.28
C GLN A 666 40.31 6.06 32.95
N PHE A 667 41.08 5.00 32.72
CA PHE A 667 40.95 4.19 31.51
C PHE A 667 40.98 2.70 31.87
N PRO A 668 40.10 1.85 31.28
CA PRO A 668 40.00 0.45 31.66
C PRO A 668 41.35 -0.28 31.54
N GLY A 669 41.70 -1.07 32.55
CA GLY A 669 42.91 -1.89 32.56
C GLY A 669 44.25 -1.17 32.74
N LEU A 670 44.27 0.15 32.97
CA LEU A 670 45.52 0.90 33.19
C LEU A 670 45.90 1.08 34.67
N GLY A 671 44.99 0.83 35.61
CA GLY A 671 45.22 0.95 37.04
C GLY A 671 45.99 -0.20 37.70
N THR A 672 46.41 -1.23 36.95
CA THR A 672 47.08 -2.44 37.46
C THR A 672 48.60 -2.42 37.41
N VAL A 673 49.23 -1.42 36.78
CA VAL A 673 50.70 -1.32 36.76
C VAL A 673 51.18 -0.92 38.16
N ASP A 674 51.89 -1.82 38.83
CA ASP A 674 52.36 -1.62 40.20
C ASP A 674 53.23 -0.36 40.28
N ARG A 675 52.92 0.52 41.24
CA ARG A 675 53.46 1.90 41.32
C ARG A 675 54.99 1.94 41.51
N SER A 676 55.60 0.79 41.82
CA SER A 676 57.04 0.59 42.05
C SER A 676 57.80 -0.08 40.90
N SER A 677 57.15 -0.57 39.84
CA SER A 677 57.83 -1.27 38.72
C SER A 677 57.40 -0.74 37.35
N PHE A 678 57.77 0.50 37.04
CA PHE A 678 57.54 1.07 35.71
C PHE A 678 58.60 0.58 34.71
N LEU A 679 58.23 -0.38 33.85
CA LEU A 679 59.02 -0.69 32.65
C LEU A 679 58.63 0.29 31.52
N SER A 680 59.62 0.80 30.78
CA SER A 680 59.40 1.74 29.67
C SER A 680 58.52 1.17 28.54
N SER A 681 58.46 -0.16 28.42
CA SER A 681 57.62 -0.88 27.45
C SER A 681 56.12 -0.77 27.72
N ASP A 682 55.71 -0.71 29.00
CA ASP A 682 54.29 -0.68 29.37
C ASP A 682 53.71 0.72 29.18
N VAL A 683 54.51 1.74 29.51
CA VAL A 683 54.21 3.14 29.18
C VAL A 683 54.06 3.33 27.66
N PHE A 684 54.90 2.68 26.87
CA PHE A 684 54.83 2.75 25.42
C PHE A 684 53.55 2.10 24.84
N LYS A 685 53.18 0.90 25.31
CA LYS A 685 51.95 0.20 24.88
C LYS A 685 50.68 0.94 25.28
N ALA A 686 50.60 1.42 26.52
CA ALA A 686 49.45 2.22 26.98
C ALA A 686 49.34 3.52 26.16
N ARG A 687 50.45 4.19 25.89
CA ARG A 687 50.48 5.40 25.06
C ARG A 687 50.09 5.14 23.61
N GLN A 688 50.47 4.01 23.02
CA GLN A 688 50.01 3.61 21.68
C GLN A 688 48.51 3.38 21.67
N LEU A 689 47.99 2.63 22.63
CA LEU A 689 46.57 2.31 22.73
C LEU A 689 45.72 3.57 22.95
N ILE A 690 46.15 4.44 23.85
CA ILE A 690 45.50 5.74 24.12
C ILE A 690 45.61 6.67 22.91
N SER A 691 46.76 6.71 22.24
CA SER A 691 46.93 7.46 20.99
C SER A 691 46.02 6.97 19.89
N HIS A 692 45.82 5.66 19.82
CA HIS A 692 44.94 5.05 18.84
C HIS A 692 43.49 5.44 19.12
N VAL A 693 43.06 5.37 20.38
CA VAL A 693 41.73 5.81 20.81
C VAL A 693 41.55 7.31 20.56
N HIS A 694 42.54 8.15 20.89
CA HIS A 694 42.46 9.59 20.62
C HIS A 694 42.49 9.93 19.13
N GLN A 695 43.32 9.27 18.31
CA GLN A 695 43.35 9.51 16.86
C GLN A 695 42.10 8.98 16.15
N THR A 696 41.46 7.96 16.71
CA THR A 696 40.23 7.38 16.16
C THR A 696 38.99 8.13 16.65
N TYR A 697 39.01 8.71 17.86
CA TYR A 697 37.82 9.25 18.53
C TYR A 697 37.97 10.66 19.16
N GLY A 698 39.09 11.35 18.95
CA GLY A 698 39.43 12.63 19.61
C GLY A 698 38.56 13.83 19.22
N ASP A 699 37.92 13.80 18.05
CA ASP A 699 37.03 14.87 17.56
C ASP A 699 35.55 14.68 17.96
N ILE A 700 35.21 13.66 18.76
CA ILE A 700 33.84 13.07 18.81
C ILE A 700 32.94 13.64 19.93
N PHE A 701 33.41 14.56 20.78
CA PHE A 701 32.60 15.11 21.86
C PHE A 701 31.65 16.24 21.40
N SER A 702 30.56 15.90 20.69
CA SER A 702 29.48 16.84 20.43
C SER A 702 28.14 16.17 20.09
N ILE A 703 27.04 16.82 20.49
CA ILE A 703 25.64 16.64 20.05
C ILE A 703 25.52 16.38 18.52
N ASN A 704 26.51 16.83 17.74
CA ASN A 704 26.63 16.61 16.30
C ASN A 704 26.61 15.14 15.85
N VAL A 705 27.06 14.17 16.66
CA VAL A 705 27.10 12.74 16.27
C VAL A 705 25.70 12.14 16.23
N MET A 706 24.87 12.41 17.25
CA MET A 706 23.45 11.98 17.24
C MET A 706 22.68 12.65 16.11
N LEU A 707 22.94 13.93 15.84
CA LEU A 707 22.33 14.63 14.71
C LEU A 707 22.73 14.01 13.37
N SER A 708 23.99 13.61 13.21
CA SER A 708 24.48 12.93 12.01
C SER A 708 23.86 11.54 11.84
N LEU A 709 23.69 10.78 12.92
CA LEU A 709 22.98 9.50 12.91
C LEU A 709 21.51 9.66 12.52
N MET A 710 20.84 10.70 13.03
CA MET A 710 19.48 11.03 12.63
C MET A 710 19.44 11.39 11.13
N GLN A 711 20.32 12.27 10.66
CA GLN A 711 20.41 12.67 9.25
C GLN A 711 20.63 11.46 8.33
N MET A 712 21.55 10.56 8.69
CA MET A 712 21.81 9.36 7.90
C MET A 712 20.60 8.44 7.85
N THR A 713 19.93 8.26 8.99
CA THR A 713 18.67 7.49 9.07
C THR A 713 17.59 8.07 8.17
N PHE A 714 17.42 9.40 8.19
CA PHE A 714 16.48 10.11 7.32
C PHE A 714 16.88 10.00 5.84
N LEU A 715 18.18 10.08 5.52
CA LEU A 715 18.68 9.95 4.16
C LEU A 715 18.38 8.58 3.58
N ILE A 716 18.66 7.50 4.32
CA ILE A 716 18.33 6.12 3.90
C ILE A 716 16.82 5.99 3.70
N GLY A 717 16.01 6.56 4.61
CA GLY A 717 14.56 6.58 4.46
C GLY A 717 14.08 7.32 3.21
N ALA A 718 14.65 8.49 2.91
CA ALA A 718 14.33 9.28 1.73
C ALA A 718 14.70 8.54 0.44
N ILE A 719 15.87 7.90 0.40
CA ILE A 719 16.32 7.06 -0.72
C ILE A 719 15.37 5.87 -0.92
N ALA A 720 14.96 5.20 0.16
CA ALA A 720 14.00 4.10 0.11
C ALA A 720 12.65 4.54 -0.48
N ILE A 721 12.14 5.70 -0.05
CA ILE A 721 10.91 6.27 -0.61
C ILE A 721 11.09 6.56 -2.10
N LEU A 722 12.16 7.24 -2.50
CA LEU A 722 12.42 7.61 -3.90
C LEU A 722 12.52 6.39 -4.81
N LEU A 723 13.30 5.39 -4.42
CA LEU A 723 13.47 4.16 -5.21
C LEU A 723 12.16 3.37 -5.31
N PHE A 724 11.41 3.27 -4.20
CA PHE A 724 10.12 2.60 -4.21
C PHE A 724 9.09 3.34 -5.08
N VAL A 725 9.05 4.68 -5.03
CA VAL A 725 8.19 5.49 -5.90
C VAL A 725 8.57 5.28 -7.37
N PHE A 726 9.85 5.28 -7.70
CA PHE A 726 10.33 5.09 -9.07
C PHE A 726 9.99 3.70 -9.60
N GLN A 727 10.19 2.65 -8.81
CA GLN A 727 9.77 1.29 -9.17
C GLN A 727 8.24 1.16 -9.28
N SER A 728 7.50 1.79 -8.37
CA SER A 728 6.03 1.79 -8.39
C SER A 728 5.45 2.57 -9.57
N ALA A 729 6.21 3.47 -10.20
CA ALA A 729 5.79 4.22 -11.39
C ALA A 729 6.09 3.47 -12.71
N LYS A 730 6.94 2.44 -12.69
CA LYS A 730 7.24 1.59 -13.86
C LYS A 730 6.18 0.53 -14.15
N GLY A 731 5.30 0.24 -13.19
CA GLY A 731 4.12 -0.61 -13.36
C GLY A 731 2.91 0.25 -13.68
#